data_AF-L7U5H2-F1
#
_entry.id   AF-L7U5H2-F1
#
_cell.length_a   1.000
_cell.length_b   1.000
_cell.length_c   1.000
_cell.angle_alpha   90.00
_cell.angle_beta   90.00
_cell.angle_gamma   90.00
#
_symmetry.space_group_name_H-M   'P 1'
#
loop_
_entity.id
_entity.type
_entity.pdbx_description
1 polymer ?
#
loop_
_entity_poly.entity_id
_entity_poly.type
_entity_poly.pdbx_seq_one_letter_code
_entity_poly.pdbx_strand_id
1 'polypeptide(L)'
;MGGKLWGMMRGMVEDEWLWGWDATPGIVSVWAEPDGRAFVWRRLPDTGALVREDVRFRPWLVLSTLEDLAHLGTRLRPEREGPAPRCVTYQELSGPGALRYLIRAEDGRALVSDVLQGVSRRLGQVFTNLRDVSPGLVLSLPPEDQYLTASGRTYFRGLSFEALHRLQFDLETTGLDPAKDRIFLIAMKGPRGDAETLEAHGEGDAAEADLLRRFVERVRVLDPDVIENHNLHGFDLPFVARRAKHLGVVLALGRAGAPGLRHRPSARGSALGRGAERNADAMRRARYTVPGREFIDTLDAVLRHDFSARDLPGHGLKAVARHFGLAGPAREYIPGAKVHEVFKTDPERVRRYARDDVGEAEGIARVLGGAAFALARMAPRRYERLADAGAATGVLDPLLVRAYLRSGVALPAHEEGDGTSHNGAALHLFATGVARRVVKADVASLYPSLMREYRIGPKRDKLGALLALVDRLVEQRLAAKRRGRAAPPGSPERHENEALSAAMKLIVNSAYGYLGAVGLTRFADVHAANEVTRRGRAVLALLCRELARRGVTLLEADTDGVYFAVPEDWREEDERRVVSEVAALLPRLVQLEFEGRYAVMLSHEPKNYALQTYDGTLHLKGVAFRSSRAEPFGEAFLRKALRCLLAGDLQAVRETYVSTVLALRRRQVPTSEVAANVRLTKDSTQYGAVRERRRELAYEALLAAGRKTWASGEHIRVYRAGGGRAGLLPEREPDDEGSTPMSGAEDPRDYDAEYYVRLLKETFAARLERGVTRADFTTLFEDPGQPSLFAPSLADSRPILTVVAPPPDDALAEETSSAAAPAER
;
A
#
# COMPACT_ATOMS: atom_id res chain seq x y z
N MET A 1 -10.33 36.48 29.56
CA MET A 1 -11.29 35.88 28.60
C MET A 1 -10.72 35.69 27.18
N GLY A 2 -9.68 36.39 26.73
CA GLY A 2 -9.19 36.30 25.33
C GLY A 2 -8.51 34.98 24.91
N GLY A 3 -7.75 34.32 25.80
CA GLY A 3 -6.99 33.11 25.43
C GLY A 3 -7.85 31.86 25.16
N LYS A 4 -8.95 31.67 25.91
CA LYS A 4 -9.89 30.55 25.70
C LYS A 4 -10.72 30.72 24.44
N LEU A 5 -11.17 31.95 24.15
CA LEU A 5 -11.92 32.25 22.94
C LEU A 5 -11.05 32.08 21.69
N TRP A 6 -9.81 32.56 21.74
CA TRP A 6 -8.83 32.40 20.66
C TRP A 6 -8.46 30.93 20.42
N GLY A 7 -8.24 30.15 21.48
CA GLY A 7 -8.02 28.70 21.37
C GLY A 7 -9.21 27.95 20.78
N MET A 8 -10.45 28.34 21.14
CA MET A 8 -11.67 27.76 20.58
C MET A 8 -11.85 28.11 19.10
N MET A 9 -11.62 29.37 18.71
CA MET A 9 -11.66 29.80 17.31
C MET A 9 -10.60 29.12 16.45
N ARG A 10 -9.38 28.96 16.99
CA ARG A 10 -8.30 28.22 16.31
C ARG A 10 -8.65 26.75 16.12
N GLY A 11 -9.20 26.10 17.15
CA GLY A 11 -9.64 24.70 17.06
C GLY A 11 -10.75 24.48 16.03
N MET A 12 -11.69 25.44 15.88
CA MET A 12 -12.71 25.38 14.82
C MET A 12 -12.09 25.43 13.42
N VAL A 13 -11.12 26.31 13.18
CA VAL A 13 -10.46 26.44 11.87
C VAL A 13 -9.65 25.18 11.54
N GLU A 14 -8.94 24.61 12.52
CA GLU A 14 -8.19 23.36 12.35
C GLU A 14 -9.13 22.16 12.05
N ASP A 15 -10.33 22.15 12.61
CA ASP A 15 -11.36 21.16 12.27
C ASP A 15 -11.92 21.35 10.87
N GLU A 16 -12.12 22.59 10.40
CA GLU A 16 -12.48 22.85 9.01
C GLU A 16 -11.40 22.33 8.04
N TRP A 17 -10.13 22.46 8.40
CA TRP A 17 -9.02 21.94 7.58
C TRP A 17 -9.02 20.42 7.47
N LEU A 18 -9.53 19.71 8.47
CA LEU A 18 -9.57 18.25 8.51
C LEU A 18 -10.88 17.65 7.97
N TRP A 19 -12.03 18.22 8.35
CA TRP A 19 -13.36 17.66 8.06
C TRP A 19 -14.16 18.43 7.01
N GLY A 20 -13.67 19.61 6.62
CA GLY A 20 -14.44 20.57 5.83
C GLY A 20 -15.46 21.33 6.68
N TRP A 21 -15.97 22.43 6.14
CA TRP A 21 -16.88 23.38 6.82
C TRP A 21 -18.36 23.24 6.40
N ASP A 22 -18.66 22.44 5.38
CA ASP A 22 -20.04 22.20 4.97
C ASP A 22 -20.60 20.95 5.68
N ALA A 23 -21.76 21.11 6.31
CA ALA A 23 -22.40 20.08 7.13
C ALA A 23 -23.25 19.08 6.32
N THR A 24 -23.29 19.18 4.99
CA THR A 24 -24.10 18.34 4.10
C THR A 24 -23.87 16.85 4.39
N PRO A 25 -24.89 16.13 4.89
CA PRO A 25 -24.75 14.72 5.21
C PRO A 25 -24.99 13.84 4.00
N GLY A 26 -24.45 12.62 4.06
CA GLY A 26 -24.88 11.53 3.20
C GLY A 26 -24.31 11.54 1.79
N ILE A 27 -23.31 12.36 1.46
CA ILE A 27 -22.71 12.37 0.12
C ILE A 27 -22.10 11.00 -0.18
N VAL A 28 -22.61 10.34 -1.21
CA VAL A 28 -22.14 9.02 -1.66
C VAL A 28 -21.39 9.07 -2.99
N SER A 29 -21.63 10.09 -3.82
CA SER A 29 -20.87 10.34 -5.04
C SER A 29 -20.92 11.80 -5.45
N VAL A 30 -19.81 12.28 -6.02
CA VAL A 30 -19.69 13.61 -6.61
C VAL A 30 -19.15 13.44 -8.03
N TRP A 31 -19.81 14.09 -8.99
CA TRP A 31 -19.37 14.21 -10.37
C TRP A 31 -19.33 15.68 -10.76
N ALA A 32 -18.17 16.20 -11.14
CA ALA A 32 -18.03 17.60 -11.52
C ALA A 32 -17.41 17.69 -12.91
N GLU A 33 -17.84 18.68 -13.67
CA GLU A 33 -17.38 18.91 -15.03
C GLU A 33 -16.59 20.22 -15.12
N PRO A 34 -15.65 20.34 -16.07
CA PRO A 34 -14.88 21.57 -16.28
C PRO A 34 -15.73 22.81 -16.58
N ASP A 35 -16.99 22.64 -17.00
CA ASP A 35 -17.92 23.75 -17.25
C ASP A 35 -18.55 24.33 -15.98
N GLY A 36 -18.14 23.84 -14.79
CA GLY A 36 -18.63 24.30 -13.50
C GLY A 36 -19.92 23.61 -13.02
N ARG A 37 -20.46 22.64 -13.74
CA ARG A 37 -21.55 21.79 -13.20
C ARG A 37 -20.98 20.76 -12.24
N ALA A 38 -21.68 20.53 -11.13
CA ALA A 38 -21.45 19.38 -10.26
C ALA A 38 -22.77 18.72 -9.88
N PHE A 39 -22.75 17.40 -9.84
CA PHE A 39 -23.85 16.54 -9.46
C PHE A 39 -23.44 15.80 -8.20
N VAL A 40 -24.23 15.98 -7.13
CA VAL A 40 -23.94 15.39 -5.82
C VAL A 40 -25.07 14.43 -5.48
N TRP A 41 -24.74 13.15 -5.38
CA TRP A 41 -25.67 12.12 -4.92
C TRP A 41 -25.51 11.94 -3.42
N ARG A 42 -26.65 11.94 -2.73
CA ARG A 42 -26.70 11.78 -1.29
C ARG A 42 -27.65 10.67 -0.91
N ARG A 43 -27.23 9.80 0.00
CA ARG A 43 -28.11 8.90 0.73
C ARG A 43 -28.42 9.54 2.07
N LEU A 44 -29.69 9.89 2.29
CA LEU A 44 -30.11 10.54 3.54
C LEU A 44 -29.96 9.54 4.70
N PRO A 45 -29.20 9.86 5.76
CA PRO A 45 -28.96 8.93 6.86
C PRO A 45 -30.22 8.38 7.51
N ASP A 46 -31.24 9.22 7.69
CA ASP A 46 -32.45 8.87 8.44
C ASP A 46 -33.43 8.00 7.63
N THR A 47 -33.50 8.19 6.31
CA THR A 47 -34.50 7.51 5.46
C THR A 47 -33.89 6.47 4.52
N GLY A 48 -32.57 6.51 4.33
CA GLY A 48 -31.88 5.73 3.30
C GLY A 48 -32.21 6.17 1.87
N ALA A 49 -33.01 7.22 1.67
CA ALA A 49 -33.41 7.68 0.35
C ALA A 49 -32.23 8.31 -0.41
N LEU A 50 -32.12 7.99 -1.70
CA LEU A 50 -31.15 8.60 -2.59
C LEU A 50 -31.74 9.89 -3.19
N VAL A 51 -31.01 10.99 -3.05
CA VAL A 51 -31.33 12.28 -3.68
C VAL A 51 -30.14 12.77 -4.51
N ARG A 52 -30.42 13.60 -5.51
CA ARG A 52 -29.41 14.26 -6.35
C ARG A 52 -29.56 15.77 -6.25
N GLU A 53 -28.44 16.45 -6.01
CA GLU A 53 -28.33 17.91 -6.09
C GLU A 53 -27.53 18.29 -7.32
N ASP A 54 -28.09 19.18 -8.13
CA ASP A 54 -27.43 19.78 -9.28
C ASP A 54 -26.97 21.18 -8.87
N VAL A 55 -25.65 21.34 -8.71
CA VAL A 55 -25.04 22.57 -8.22
C VAL A 55 -24.06 23.13 -9.24
N ARG A 56 -23.84 24.44 -9.17
CA ARG A 56 -22.83 25.14 -9.97
C ARG A 56 -21.69 25.54 -9.04
N PHE A 57 -20.46 25.34 -9.50
CA PHE A 57 -19.26 25.90 -8.90
C PHE A 57 -18.47 26.65 -9.98
N ARG A 58 -17.57 27.53 -9.54
CA ARG A 58 -16.67 28.24 -10.44
C ARG A 58 -15.35 27.48 -10.50
N PRO A 59 -15.00 26.86 -11.64
CA PRO A 59 -13.69 26.25 -11.82
C PRO A 59 -12.58 27.24 -11.49
N TRP A 60 -11.50 26.73 -10.91
CA TRP A 60 -10.43 27.55 -10.38
C TRP A 60 -9.04 26.96 -10.63
N LEU A 61 -8.05 27.85 -10.69
CA LEU A 61 -6.62 27.55 -10.76
C LEU A 61 -5.88 28.44 -9.77
N VAL A 62 -4.70 28.02 -9.31
CA VAL A 62 -3.80 28.93 -8.57
C VAL A 62 -2.58 29.20 -9.42
N LEU A 63 -2.33 30.47 -9.75
CA LEU A 63 -1.20 30.90 -10.58
C LEU A 63 -0.15 31.63 -9.74
N SER A 64 1.10 31.57 -10.17
CA SER A 64 2.17 32.36 -9.57
C SER A 64 2.17 33.82 -10.00
N THR A 65 1.64 34.13 -11.19
CA THR A 65 1.58 35.49 -11.76
C THR A 65 0.29 35.73 -12.52
N LEU A 66 -0.16 36.99 -12.57
CA LEU A 66 -1.28 37.43 -13.41
C LEU A 66 -0.85 37.76 -14.86
N GLU A 67 0.45 37.83 -15.14
CA GLU A 67 0.96 38.10 -16.49
C GLU A 67 0.46 37.08 -17.51
N ASP A 68 0.28 35.82 -17.09
CA ASP A 68 -0.29 34.74 -17.90
C ASP A 68 -1.75 34.99 -18.31
N LEU A 69 -2.40 36.01 -17.75
CA LEU A 69 -3.76 36.43 -18.08
C LEU A 69 -3.84 37.89 -18.53
N ALA A 70 -2.73 38.62 -18.64
CA ALA A 70 -2.73 40.05 -19.00
C ALA A 70 -3.39 40.32 -20.36
N HIS A 71 -3.28 39.38 -21.30
CA HIS A 71 -3.89 39.45 -22.63
C HIS A 71 -5.44 39.49 -22.60
N LEU A 72 -6.07 39.18 -21.47
CA LEU A 72 -7.53 39.28 -21.32
C LEU A 72 -8.02 40.72 -21.16
N GLY A 73 -7.14 41.67 -20.84
CA GLY A 73 -7.51 43.08 -20.64
C GLY A 73 -8.67 43.23 -19.65
N THR A 74 -9.75 43.90 -20.06
CA THR A 74 -10.93 44.16 -19.21
C THR A 74 -11.72 42.90 -18.82
N ARG A 75 -11.46 41.74 -19.44
CA ARG A 75 -12.04 40.45 -19.04
C ARG A 75 -11.39 39.89 -17.78
N LEU A 76 -10.20 40.33 -17.37
CA LEU A 76 -9.57 39.96 -16.10
C LEU A 76 -9.90 41.01 -15.03
N ARG A 77 -10.49 40.59 -13.91
CA ARG A 77 -10.91 41.52 -12.84
C ARG A 77 -10.74 40.98 -11.43
N PRO A 78 -10.63 41.83 -10.40
CA PRO A 78 -10.60 41.39 -9.01
C PRO A 78 -11.89 40.63 -8.60
N GLU A 79 -11.76 39.57 -7.81
CA GLU A 79 -12.89 38.77 -7.28
C GLU A 79 -13.89 39.61 -6.47
N ARG A 80 -13.39 40.65 -5.77
CA ARG A 80 -14.22 41.59 -4.99
C ARG A 80 -15.24 42.37 -5.83
N GLU A 81 -15.02 42.49 -7.14
CA GLU A 81 -15.96 43.12 -8.08
C GLU A 81 -17.07 42.15 -8.53
N GLY A 82 -17.02 40.89 -8.07
CA GLY A 82 -17.97 39.84 -8.40
C GLY A 82 -17.73 39.20 -9.77
N PRO A 83 -18.34 38.01 -10.00
CA PRO A 83 -18.32 37.37 -11.32
C PRO A 83 -19.09 38.22 -12.34
N ALA A 84 -18.61 38.20 -13.58
CA ALA A 84 -19.30 38.81 -14.72
C ALA A 84 -19.23 37.86 -15.94
N PRO A 85 -20.23 37.91 -16.85
CA PRO A 85 -20.25 37.03 -18.01
C PRO A 85 -18.96 37.11 -18.82
N ARG A 86 -18.39 35.95 -19.19
CA ARG A 86 -17.14 35.83 -19.97
C ARG A 86 -15.90 36.49 -19.34
N CYS A 87 -15.97 36.85 -18.06
CA CYS A 87 -14.84 37.40 -17.32
C CYS A 87 -14.18 36.34 -16.44
N VAL A 88 -12.88 36.50 -16.26
CA VAL A 88 -12.05 35.74 -15.33
C VAL A 88 -11.80 36.64 -14.12
N THR A 89 -12.04 36.11 -12.92
CA THR A 89 -11.76 36.84 -11.69
C THR A 89 -10.51 36.32 -11.02
N TYR A 90 -9.82 37.17 -10.26
CA TYR A 90 -8.68 36.78 -9.45
C TYR A 90 -8.79 37.28 -8.02
N GLN A 91 -8.32 36.46 -7.09
CA GLN A 91 -8.07 36.83 -5.71
C GLN A 91 -6.58 36.68 -5.44
N GLU A 92 -5.91 37.77 -5.06
CA GLU A 92 -4.55 37.70 -4.54
C GLU A 92 -4.59 37.10 -3.13
N LEU A 93 -3.87 36.02 -2.94
CA LEU A 93 -3.72 35.32 -1.67
C LEU A 93 -2.61 35.98 -0.84
N SER A 94 -2.80 36.01 0.47
CA SER A 94 -1.84 36.62 1.40
C SER A 94 -0.60 35.74 1.63
N GLY A 95 0.48 36.33 2.13
CA GLY A 95 1.70 35.60 2.51
C GLY A 95 2.71 35.39 1.37
N PRO A 96 3.83 34.69 1.65
CA PRO A 96 5.00 34.63 0.76
C PRO A 96 4.98 33.45 -0.23
N GLY A 97 3.89 32.67 -0.29
CA GLY A 97 3.80 31.53 -1.20
C GLY A 97 3.92 31.93 -2.66
N ALA A 98 4.60 31.11 -3.46
CA ALA A 98 4.83 31.38 -4.88
C ALA A 98 3.54 31.31 -5.71
N LEU A 99 2.60 30.44 -5.36
CA LEU A 99 1.29 30.32 -6.00
C LEU A 99 0.31 31.27 -5.31
N ARG A 100 0.18 32.47 -5.89
CA ARG A 100 -0.34 33.67 -5.22
C ARG A 100 -1.74 34.08 -5.69
N TYR A 101 -2.15 33.75 -6.91
CA TYR A 101 -3.40 34.25 -7.47
C TYR A 101 -4.38 33.11 -7.67
N LEU A 102 -5.47 33.12 -6.90
CA LEU A 102 -6.58 32.20 -7.06
C LEU A 102 -7.52 32.74 -8.14
N ILE A 103 -7.49 32.10 -9.30
CA ILE A 103 -8.22 32.49 -10.50
C ILE A 103 -9.50 31.68 -10.59
N ARG A 104 -10.62 32.32 -10.92
CA ARG A 104 -11.93 31.67 -11.07
C ARG A 104 -12.61 32.10 -12.36
N ALA A 105 -13.33 31.18 -12.98
CA ALA A 105 -14.11 31.43 -14.20
C ALA A 105 -15.45 30.69 -14.15
N GLU A 106 -16.33 30.97 -15.11
CA GLU A 106 -17.56 30.18 -15.33
C GLU A 106 -17.28 28.87 -16.07
N ASP A 107 -16.25 28.85 -16.92
CA ASP A 107 -15.83 27.68 -17.70
C ASP A 107 -14.33 27.44 -17.53
N GLY A 108 -14.00 26.27 -17.01
CA GLY A 108 -12.64 25.85 -16.73
C GLY A 108 -11.83 25.50 -17.98
N ARG A 109 -12.47 25.09 -19.10
CA ARG A 109 -11.73 24.81 -20.34
C ARG A 109 -11.25 26.09 -20.99
N ALA A 110 -12.10 27.11 -21.03
CA ALA A 110 -11.74 28.45 -21.46
C ALA A 110 -10.64 29.02 -20.57
N LEU A 111 -10.77 28.89 -19.23
CA LEU A 111 -9.74 29.31 -18.29
C LEU A 111 -8.39 28.62 -18.55
N VAL A 112 -8.38 27.29 -18.72
CA VAL A 112 -7.17 26.52 -19.05
C VAL A 112 -6.55 27.00 -20.36
N SER A 113 -7.38 27.25 -21.39
CA SER A 113 -6.91 27.75 -22.68
C SER A 113 -6.28 29.14 -22.57
N ASP A 114 -6.93 30.06 -21.84
CA ASP A 114 -6.42 31.42 -21.62
C ASP A 114 -5.06 31.36 -20.88
N VAL A 115 -4.95 30.54 -19.83
CA VAL A 115 -3.66 30.35 -19.11
C VAL A 115 -2.59 29.75 -20.01
N LEU A 116 -2.90 28.68 -20.77
CA LEU A 116 -1.94 28.04 -21.67
C LEU A 116 -1.45 29.01 -22.76
N GLN A 117 -2.33 29.86 -23.29
CA GLN A 117 -1.97 30.88 -24.25
C GLN A 117 -1.01 31.91 -23.64
N GLY A 118 -1.32 32.42 -22.44
CA GLY A 118 -0.48 33.41 -21.78
C GLY A 118 0.88 32.88 -21.37
N VAL A 119 0.93 31.72 -20.71
CA VAL A 119 2.21 31.10 -20.31
C VAL A 119 3.06 30.76 -21.52
N SER A 120 2.43 30.33 -22.63
CA SER A 120 3.18 30.03 -23.85
C SER A 120 3.80 31.27 -24.47
N ARG A 121 3.07 32.39 -24.49
CA ARG A 121 3.59 33.68 -24.96
C ARG A 121 4.71 34.19 -24.08
N ARG A 122 4.54 34.15 -22.75
CA ARG A 122 5.52 34.66 -21.79
C ARG A 122 6.82 33.86 -21.81
N LEU A 123 6.74 32.54 -21.93
CA LEU A 123 7.93 31.66 -21.93
C LEU A 123 8.50 31.39 -23.33
N GLY A 124 7.84 31.85 -24.40
CA GLY A 124 8.27 31.58 -25.78
C GLY A 124 8.21 30.10 -26.18
N GLN A 125 7.46 29.27 -25.45
CA GLN A 125 7.31 27.84 -25.67
C GLN A 125 5.82 27.48 -25.74
N VAL A 126 5.41 26.64 -26.69
CA VAL A 126 4.00 26.22 -26.79
C VAL A 126 3.68 25.12 -25.77
N PHE A 127 2.68 25.35 -24.93
CA PHE A 127 2.10 24.35 -24.02
C PHE A 127 0.68 23.99 -24.48
N THR A 128 0.39 22.69 -24.56
CA THR A 128 -0.94 22.18 -24.95
C THR A 128 -1.71 21.54 -23.79
N ASN A 129 -1.04 21.30 -22.66
CA ASN A 129 -1.63 20.75 -21.46
C ASN A 129 -1.01 21.38 -20.21
N LEU A 130 -1.82 21.69 -19.19
CA LEU A 130 -1.32 22.25 -17.93
C LEU A 130 -0.33 21.33 -17.21
N ARG A 131 -0.39 20.02 -17.43
CA ARG A 131 0.56 19.06 -16.84
C ARG A 131 2.00 19.26 -17.35
N ASP A 132 2.15 19.89 -18.51
CA ASP A 132 3.45 20.15 -19.14
C ASP A 132 4.03 21.48 -18.63
N VAL A 133 3.21 22.31 -17.97
CA VAL A 133 3.63 23.55 -17.31
C VAL A 133 4.25 23.20 -15.95
N SER A 134 5.34 23.89 -15.60
CA SER A 134 6.01 23.67 -14.31
C SER A 134 5.02 23.74 -13.12
N PRO A 135 5.03 22.77 -12.19
CA PRO A 135 4.20 22.78 -10.98
C PRO A 135 4.42 23.99 -10.06
N GLY A 136 5.48 24.79 -10.29
CA GLY A 136 5.70 26.05 -9.59
C GLY A 136 4.95 27.25 -10.17
N LEU A 137 4.39 27.14 -11.38
CA LEU A 137 3.66 28.22 -12.04
C LEU A 137 2.14 28.07 -11.90
N VAL A 138 1.63 26.84 -11.88
CA VAL A 138 0.20 26.55 -11.82
C VAL A 138 -0.10 25.36 -10.92
N LEU A 139 -1.09 25.52 -10.06
CA LEU A 139 -1.80 24.41 -9.43
C LEU A 139 -3.14 24.19 -10.15
N SER A 140 -3.30 22.97 -10.65
CA SER A 140 -4.54 22.50 -11.25
C SER A 140 -4.98 21.20 -10.58
N LEU A 141 -6.25 21.14 -10.19
CA LEU A 141 -6.89 19.94 -9.64
C LEU A 141 -8.00 19.46 -10.59
N PRO A 142 -8.38 18.17 -10.55
CA PRO A 142 -9.59 17.70 -11.22
C PRO A 142 -10.84 18.47 -10.76
N PRO A 143 -11.88 18.61 -11.60
CA PRO A 143 -13.10 19.33 -11.25
C PRO A 143 -13.74 18.91 -9.92
N GLU A 144 -13.74 17.61 -9.58
CA GLU A 144 -14.33 17.10 -8.34
C GLU A 144 -13.53 17.53 -7.11
N ASP A 145 -12.19 17.45 -7.19
CA ASP A 145 -11.29 17.92 -6.14
C ASP A 145 -11.42 19.45 -5.98
N GLN A 146 -11.57 20.19 -7.08
CA GLN A 146 -11.84 21.62 -7.05
C GLN A 146 -13.15 21.94 -6.33
N TYR A 147 -14.23 21.23 -6.66
CA TYR A 147 -15.55 21.40 -6.03
C TYR A 147 -15.51 21.06 -4.54
N LEU A 148 -14.94 19.92 -4.15
CA LEU A 148 -14.85 19.49 -2.76
C LEU A 148 -13.98 20.43 -1.93
N THR A 149 -12.87 20.90 -2.50
CA THR A 149 -11.98 21.88 -1.85
C THR A 149 -12.67 23.23 -1.67
N ALA A 150 -13.39 23.73 -2.67
CA ALA A 150 -14.02 25.05 -2.62
C ALA A 150 -15.31 25.06 -1.79
N SER A 151 -16.09 23.97 -1.80
CA SER A 151 -17.34 23.86 -1.03
C SER A 151 -17.09 23.48 0.43
N GLY A 152 -15.97 22.81 0.73
CA GLY A 152 -15.73 22.24 2.06
C GLY A 152 -16.61 21.02 2.36
N ARG A 153 -17.28 20.46 1.35
CA ARG A 153 -18.04 19.20 1.47
C ARG A 153 -17.11 18.00 1.46
N THR A 154 -17.49 16.96 2.19
CA THR A 154 -16.77 15.67 2.26
C THR A 154 -17.75 14.51 2.17
N TYR A 155 -17.25 13.33 1.82
CA TYR A 155 -18.10 12.14 1.64
C TYR A 155 -18.58 11.60 2.99
N PHE A 156 -19.71 10.88 2.95
CA PHE A 156 -20.18 9.98 4.01
C PHE A 156 -20.42 10.59 5.40
N ARG A 157 -20.54 11.92 5.51
CA ARG A 157 -20.91 12.57 6.77
C ARG A 157 -22.27 12.03 7.24
N GLY A 158 -22.31 11.45 8.45
CA GLY A 158 -23.52 10.84 9.00
C GLY A 158 -23.88 9.46 8.44
N LEU A 159 -23.06 8.86 7.58
CA LEU A 159 -23.23 7.48 7.13
C LEU A 159 -22.18 6.58 7.77
N SER A 160 -22.58 5.36 8.12
CA SER A 160 -21.66 4.27 8.42
C SER A 160 -21.29 3.52 7.14
N PHE A 161 -20.24 2.70 7.20
CA PHE A 161 -19.83 1.89 6.05
C PHE A 161 -20.95 0.92 5.59
N GLU A 162 -21.68 0.32 6.53
CA GLU A 162 -22.80 -0.59 6.23
C GLU A 162 -24.06 0.14 5.72
N ALA A 163 -24.15 1.46 5.91
CA ALA A 163 -25.26 2.25 5.35
C ALA A 163 -25.12 2.51 3.84
N LEU A 164 -23.95 2.23 3.26
CA LEU A 164 -23.75 2.31 1.81
C LEU A 164 -24.43 1.15 1.10
N HIS A 165 -25.11 1.43 -0.01
CA HIS A 165 -25.58 0.37 -0.88
C HIS A 165 -24.39 -0.13 -1.72
N ARG A 166 -23.89 -1.32 -1.42
CA ARG A 166 -22.73 -1.92 -2.09
C ARG A 166 -23.17 -3.07 -3.00
N LEU A 167 -22.54 -3.18 -4.16
CA LEU A 167 -22.74 -4.28 -5.12
C LEU A 167 -21.39 -4.91 -5.43
N GLN A 168 -21.31 -6.23 -5.30
CA GLN A 168 -20.23 -7.01 -5.87
C GLN A 168 -20.67 -7.64 -7.19
N PHE A 169 -19.75 -7.71 -8.17
CA PHE A 169 -19.95 -8.54 -9.35
C PHE A 169 -18.62 -9.14 -9.81
N ASP A 170 -18.68 -10.35 -10.34
CA ASP A 170 -17.54 -11.10 -10.87
C ASP A 170 -17.91 -11.76 -12.21
N LEU A 171 -16.93 -11.91 -13.10
CA LEU A 171 -17.13 -12.41 -14.47
C LEU A 171 -16.54 -13.81 -14.67
N GLU A 172 -17.36 -14.72 -15.18
CA GLU A 172 -16.87 -15.99 -15.72
C GLU A 172 -16.79 -15.92 -17.25
N THR A 173 -15.61 -16.30 -17.76
CA THR A 173 -15.25 -16.09 -19.16
C THR A 173 -14.71 -17.37 -19.79
N THR A 174 -14.85 -17.50 -21.11
CA THR A 174 -14.31 -18.65 -21.85
C THR A 174 -12.77 -18.65 -21.92
N GLY A 175 -12.14 -17.55 -21.50
CA GLY A 175 -10.70 -17.29 -21.51
C GLY A 175 -10.42 -15.81 -21.18
N LEU A 176 -9.15 -15.43 -21.13
CA LEU A 176 -8.73 -14.12 -20.59
C LEU A 176 -8.57 -13.00 -21.62
N ASP A 177 -8.76 -13.26 -22.91
CA ASP A 177 -8.63 -12.25 -23.97
C ASP A 177 -9.99 -11.75 -24.47
N PRO A 178 -10.45 -10.55 -24.06
CA PRO A 178 -11.75 -10.01 -24.48
C PRO A 178 -11.87 -9.76 -25.99
N ALA A 179 -10.81 -9.90 -26.79
CA ALA A 179 -10.89 -9.88 -28.25
C ALA A 179 -11.58 -11.12 -28.83
N LYS A 180 -11.43 -12.28 -28.17
CA LYS A 180 -11.88 -13.58 -28.68
C LYS A 180 -12.74 -14.35 -27.68
N ASP A 181 -12.49 -14.16 -26.39
CA ASP A 181 -13.17 -14.83 -25.30
C ASP A 181 -14.45 -14.08 -24.91
N ARG A 182 -15.45 -14.82 -24.43
CA ARG A 182 -16.79 -14.33 -24.14
C ARG A 182 -17.11 -14.43 -22.65
N ILE A 183 -17.96 -13.55 -22.17
CA ILE A 183 -18.59 -13.66 -20.85
C ILE A 183 -19.79 -14.60 -20.97
N PHE A 184 -19.85 -15.64 -20.14
CA PHE A 184 -20.98 -16.59 -20.14
C PHE A 184 -21.78 -16.58 -18.84
N LEU A 185 -21.19 -16.11 -17.74
CA LEU A 185 -21.84 -15.96 -16.45
C LEU A 185 -21.31 -14.69 -15.74
N ILE A 186 -22.21 -13.99 -15.05
CA ILE A 186 -21.88 -12.87 -14.16
C ILE A 186 -22.50 -13.17 -12.80
N ALA A 187 -21.68 -13.34 -11.78
CA ALA A 187 -22.15 -13.41 -10.40
C ALA A 187 -22.32 -12.00 -9.84
N MET A 188 -23.35 -11.79 -9.01
CA MET A 188 -23.63 -10.50 -8.41
C MET A 188 -24.10 -10.68 -6.97
N LYS A 189 -23.72 -9.77 -6.08
CA LYS A 189 -24.27 -9.68 -4.71
C LYS A 189 -24.65 -8.25 -4.40
N GLY A 190 -25.95 -8.01 -4.26
CA GLY A 190 -26.51 -6.68 -4.00
C GLY A 190 -26.50 -6.30 -2.50
N PRO A 191 -26.91 -5.07 -2.16
CA PRO A 191 -26.81 -4.54 -0.79
C PRO A 191 -27.61 -5.29 0.29
N ARG A 192 -28.67 -6.00 -0.10
CA ARG A 192 -29.65 -6.64 0.80
C ARG A 192 -30.08 -8.02 0.30
N GLY A 193 -29.28 -8.65 -0.57
CA GLY A 193 -29.65 -9.90 -1.24
C GLY A 193 -28.56 -10.95 -1.16
N ASP A 194 -28.98 -12.19 -1.35
CA ASP A 194 -28.07 -13.30 -1.59
C ASP A 194 -27.34 -13.12 -2.92
N ALA A 195 -26.22 -13.81 -3.08
CA ALA A 195 -25.51 -13.83 -4.34
C ALA A 195 -26.35 -14.52 -5.43
N GLU A 196 -26.49 -13.89 -6.58
CA GLU A 196 -27.22 -14.39 -7.74
C GLU A 196 -26.29 -14.52 -8.95
N THR A 197 -26.71 -15.28 -9.97
CA THR A 197 -25.96 -15.44 -11.23
C THR A 197 -26.83 -15.05 -12.42
N LEU A 198 -26.26 -14.28 -13.34
CA LEU A 198 -26.82 -13.99 -14.65
C LEU A 198 -26.04 -14.78 -15.69
N GLU A 199 -26.74 -15.56 -16.52
CA GLU A 199 -26.10 -16.43 -17.52
C GLU A 199 -26.51 -16.07 -18.93
N ALA A 200 -25.62 -16.33 -19.90
CA ALA A 200 -25.94 -16.20 -21.31
C ALA A 200 -26.96 -17.29 -21.73
N HIS A 201 -28.05 -16.86 -22.38
CA HIS A 201 -29.08 -17.77 -22.88
C HIS A 201 -28.73 -18.24 -24.29
N GLY A 202 -27.91 -19.29 -24.38
CA GLY A 202 -27.40 -19.85 -25.63
C GLY A 202 -25.96 -19.44 -25.93
N GLU A 203 -25.51 -19.71 -27.15
CA GLU A 203 -24.13 -19.44 -27.56
C GLU A 203 -24.02 -18.23 -28.49
N GLY A 204 -22.84 -17.59 -28.47
CA GLY A 204 -22.49 -16.52 -29.41
C GLY A 204 -22.79 -15.10 -28.91
N ASP A 205 -22.50 -14.16 -29.80
CA ASP A 205 -22.45 -12.72 -29.49
C ASP A 205 -23.83 -12.15 -29.11
N ALA A 206 -24.92 -12.68 -29.67
CA ALA A 206 -26.28 -12.26 -29.32
C ALA A 206 -26.64 -12.63 -27.87
N ALA A 207 -26.27 -13.83 -27.42
CA ALA A 207 -26.53 -14.30 -26.07
C ALA A 207 -25.68 -13.54 -25.03
N GLU A 208 -24.41 -13.27 -25.34
CA GLU A 208 -23.55 -12.42 -24.50
C GLU A 208 -24.08 -10.98 -24.44
N ALA A 209 -24.53 -10.41 -25.57
CA ALA A 209 -25.09 -9.07 -25.60
C ALA A 209 -26.37 -8.96 -24.75
N ASP A 210 -27.23 -9.99 -24.76
CA ASP A 210 -28.39 -10.07 -23.86
C ASP A 210 -27.98 -10.11 -22.38
N LEU A 211 -26.99 -10.96 -22.04
CA LEU A 211 -26.42 -11.02 -20.69
C LEU A 211 -25.93 -9.65 -20.20
N LEU A 212 -25.20 -8.91 -21.03
CA LEU A 212 -24.72 -7.57 -20.67
C LEU A 212 -25.85 -6.55 -20.49
N ARG A 213 -26.92 -6.63 -21.28
CA ARG A 213 -28.10 -5.77 -21.10
C ARG A 213 -28.80 -6.07 -19.77
N ARG A 214 -29.01 -7.35 -19.45
CA ARG A 214 -29.57 -7.78 -18.16
C ARG A 214 -28.68 -7.40 -16.98
N PHE A 215 -27.36 -7.47 -17.14
CA PHE A 215 -26.42 -6.98 -16.13
C PHE A 215 -26.60 -5.49 -15.86
N VAL A 216 -26.63 -4.65 -16.90
CA VAL A 216 -26.83 -3.20 -16.76
C VAL A 216 -28.19 -2.89 -16.13
N GLU A 217 -29.26 -3.58 -16.55
CA GLU A 217 -30.59 -3.46 -15.95
C GLU A 217 -30.57 -3.85 -14.47
N ARG A 218 -29.88 -4.94 -14.12
CA ARG A 218 -29.80 -5.41 -12.74
C ARG A 218 -29.06 -4.43 -11.84
N VAL A 219 -27.94 -3.86 -12.31
CA VAL A 219 -27.23 -2.76 -11.62
C VAL A 219 -28.16 -1.57 -11.39
N ARG A 220 -28.99 -1.22 -12.38
CA ARG A 220 -29.96 -0.13 -12.26
C ARG A 220 -31.03 -0.42 -11.21
N VAL A 221 -31.56 -1.65 -11.15
CA VAL A 221 -32.58 -2.06 -10.17
C VAL A 221 -32.02 -2.09 -8.75
N LEU A 222 -30.80 -2.62 -8.56
CA LEU A 222 -30.15 -2.68 -7.24
C LEU A 222 -29.68 -1.31 -6.74
N ASP A 223 -29.43 -0.38 -7.66
CA ASP A 223 -28.99 0.99 -7.44
C ASP A 223 -27.89 1.17 -6.37
N PRO A 224 -26.71 0.54 -6.54
CA PRO A 224 -25.62 0.64 -5.58
C PRO A 224 -24.90 2.00 -5.60
N ASP A 225 -24.53 2.51 -4.43
CA ASP A 225 -23.61 3.64 -4.34
C ASP A 225 -22.18 3.27 -4.72
N VAL A 226 -21.78 2.04 -4.37
CA VAL A 226 -20.44 1.51 -4.59
C VAL A 226 -20.55 0.19 -5.35
N ILE A 227 -19.78 0.05 -6.44
CA ILE A 227 -19.58 -1.23 -7.10
C ILE A 227 -18.14 -1.68 -6.81
N GLU A 228 -17.98 -2.87 -6.23
CA GLU A 228 -16.69 -3.34 -5.77
C GLU A 228 -16.43 -4.80 -6.13
N ASN A 229 -15.19 -5.15 -6.48
CA ASN A 229 -14.76 -6.53 -6.64
C ASN A 229 -13.24 -6.63 -6.40
N HIS A 230 -12.70 -7.84 -6.42
CA HIS A 230 -11.27 -8.10 -6.34
C HIS A 230 -10.61 -8.04 -7.72
N ASN A 231 -9.66 -7.12 -7.93
CA ASN A 231 -9.04 -6.82 -9.23
C ASN A 231 -10.02 -6.22 -10.27
N LEU A 232 -11.08 -5.56 -9.79
CA LEU A 232 -12.13 -4.91 -10.57
C LEU A 232 -11.61 -4.02 -11.70
N HIS A 233 -10.57 -3.22 -11.42
CA HIS A 233 -9.99 -2.31 -12.41
C HIS A 233 -8.96 -3.00 -13.32
N GLY A 234 -8.38 -4.10 -12.86
CA GLY A 234 -7.38 -4.86 -13.62
C GLY A 234 -7.98 -5.89 -14.57
N PHE A 235 -9.19 -6.37 -14.33
CA PHE A 235 -9.84 -7.42 -15.13
C PHE A 235 -11.29 -7.08 -15.52
N ASP A 236 -12.23 -7.10 -14.58
CA ASP A 236 -13.67 -7.13 -14.87
C ASP A 236 -14.16 -5.93 -15.68
N LEU A 237 -13.86 -4.70 -15.21
CA LEU A 237 -14.28 -3.48 -15.90
C LEU A 237 -13.64 -3.34 -17.29
N PRO A 238 -12.32 -3.58 -17.47
CA PRO A 238 -11.76 -3.59 -18.82
C PRO A 238 -12.35 -4.69 -19.72
N PHE A 239 -12.59 -5.89 -19.21
CA PHE A 239 -13.12 -7.01 -19.99
C PHE A 239 -14.55 -6.70 -20.46
N VAL A 240 -15.44 -6.34 -19.53
CA VAL A 240 -16.83 -5.99 -19.84
C VAL A 240 -16.92 -4.79 -20.78
N ALA A 241 -16.07 -3.76 -20.60
CA ALA A 241 -16.04 -2.59 -21.47
C ALA A 241 -15.64 -2.93 -22.90
N ARG A 242 -14.67 -3.82 -23.08
CA ARG A 242 -14.20 -4.23 -24.41
C ARG A 242 -15.22 -5.15 -25.10
N ARG A 243 -15.81 -6.10 -24.38
CA ARG A 243 -16.90 -6.95 -24.90
C ARG A 243 -18.13 -6.13 -25.28
N ALA A 244 -18.59 -5.24 -24.41
CA ALA A 244 -19.73 -4.38 -24.70
C ALA A 244 -19.52 -3.51 -25.95
N LYS A 245 -18.31 -2.95 -26.12
CA LYS A 245 -17.94 -2.23 -27.34
C LYS A 245 -18.00 -3.12 -28.58
N HIS A 246 -17.49 -4.35 -28.50
CA HIS A 246 -17.52 -5.31 -29.62
C HIS A 246 -18.95 -5.69 -30.02
N LEU A 247 -19.83 -5.85 -29.02
CA LEU A 247 -21.21 -6.29 -29.20
C LEU A 247 -22.22 -5.15 -29.45
N GLY A 248 -21.76 -3.90 -29.47
CA GLY A 248 -22.63 -2.73 -29.61
C GLY A 248 -23.58 -2.51 -28.41
N VAL A 249 -23.22 -2.98 -27.22
CA VAL A 249 -24.00 -2.80 -25.98
C VAL A 249 -23.53 -1.54 -25.25
N VAL A 250 -24.47 -0.68 -24.86
CA VAL A 250 -24.18 0.52 -24.06
C VAL A 250 -24.11 0.14 -22.57
N LEU A 251 -22.91 0.24 -21.98
CA LEU A 251 -22.72 0.06 -20.53
C LEU A 251 -23.10 1.31 -19.73
N ALA A 252 -24.41 1.53 -19.56
CA ALA A 252 -24.97 2.64 -18.80
C ALA A 252 -24.94 2.39 -17.27
N LEU A 253 -23.75 2.14 -16.71
CA LEU A 253 -23.58 1.82 -15.29
C LEU A 253 -23.75 3.04 -14.34
N GLY A 254 -23.62 4.26 -14.87
CA GLY A 254 -23.80 5.51 -14.10
C GLY A 254 -25.27 5.91 -13.90
N ARG A 255 -25.51 6.81 -12.94
CA ARG A 255 -26.85 7.36 -12.63
C ARG A 255 -27.26 8.53 -13.52
N ALA A 256 -26.31 9.21 -14.16
CA ALA A 256 -26.58 10.42 -14.98
C ALA A 256 -26.66 10.15 -16.51
N GLY A 257 -26.75 8.88 -16.94
CA GLY A 257 -26.67 8.53 -18.36
C GLY A 257 -25.29 8.84 -18.93
N ALA A 258 -25.17 9.93 -19.69
CA ALA A 258 -23.89 10.41 -20.21
C ALA A 258 -23.21 11.39 -19.23
N PRO A 259 -21.88 11.37 -19.11
CA PRO A 259 -20.96 10.45 -19.74
C PRO A 259 -21.07 9.04 -19.12
N GLY A 260 -21.11 8.00 -19.95
CA GLY A 260 -21.09 6.62 -19.47
C GLY A 260 -19.76 6.26 -18.79
N LEU A 261 -19.40 4.99 -18.83
CA LEU A 261 -18.13 4.47 -18.30
C LEU A 261 -16.90 5.23 -18.86
N ARG A 262 -16.22 6.03 -18.02
CA ARG A 262 -15.02 6.81 -18.39
C ARG A 262 -13.74 6.16 -17.88
N HIS A 263 -12.68 6.24 -18.69
CA HIS A 263 -11.32 5.89 -18.29
C HIS A 263 -10.63 7.08 -17.62
N ARG A 264 -9.88 6.79 -16.55
CA ARG A 264 -8.95 7.72 -15.92
C ARG A 264 -7.57 7.06 -15.79
N PRO A 265 -6.47 7.83 -15.90
CA PRO A 265 -5.14 7.33 -15.57
C PRO A 265 -5.06 6.88 -14.09
N SER A 266 -4.42 5.75 -13.83
CA SER A 266 -4.05 5.30 -12.48
C SER A 266 -2.99 6.19 -11.85
N ALA A 267 -3.18 6.58 -10.58
CA ALA A 267 -2.21 7.38 -9.83
C ALA A 267 -0.92 6.58 -9.50
N ARG A 268 -1.02 5.26 -9.31
CA ARG A 268 0.13 4.37 -9.07
C ARG A 268 1.03 4.18 -10.31
N GLY A 269 0.68 4.79 -11.44
CA GLY A 269 1.51 4.84 -12.64
C GLY A 269 1.66 6.24 -13.24
N SER A 270 1.18 7.31 -12.58
CA SER A 270 1.21 8.68 -13.11
C SER A 270 2.01 9.67 -12.26
N ALA A 271 2.75 9.23 -11.24
CA ALA A 271 3.64 10.11 -10.49
C ALA A 271 5.04 9.49 -10.38
N LEU A 272 6.01 10.21 -10.96
CA LEU A 272 7.46 10.05 -10.83
C LEU A 272 8.12 8.89 -11.57
N GLY A 273 8.28 9.07 -12.88
CA GLY A 273 9.22 8.31 -13.70
C GLY A 273 9.40 8.99 -15.05
N ARG A 274 10.46 9.81 -15.16
CA ARG A 274 11.06 10.19 -16.45
C ARG A 274 11.28 8.89 -17.25
N GLY A 275 10.79 8.84 -18.49
CA GLY A 275 11.29 7.93 -19.52
C GLY A 275 10.95 6.44 -19.43
N ALA A 276 9.71 6.04 -19.12
CA ALA A 276 9.23 4.69 -19.44
C ALA A 276 8.21 4.75 -20.58
N GLU A 277 8.71 4.83 -21.81
CA GLU A 277 7.91 4.59 -23.00
C GLU A 277 7.36 3.16 -23.03
N ARG A 278 6.07 3.07 -23.36
CA ARG A 278 5.32 2.07 -24.16
C ARG A 278 5.52 0.56 -23.88
N ASN A 279 4.37 -0.12 -23.74
CA ASN A 279 4.13 -1.57 -23.88
C ASN A 279 4.17 -2.53 -22.65
N ALA A 280 3.74 -2.10 -21.47
CA ALA A 280 3.25 -3.04 -20.44
C ALA A 280 1.78 -2.74 -20.08
N ASP A 281 0.87 -3.65 -20.44
CA ASP A 281 -0.60 -3.65 -20.30
C ASP A 281 -1.32 -2.30 -20.11
N ALA A 282 -2.05 -1.89 -21.15
CA ALA A 282 -3.01 -0.77 -21.04
C ALA A 282 -4.14 -1.07 -20.04
N MET A 283 -4.49 -2.34 -19.82
CA MET A 283 -5.51 -2.77 -18.86
C MET A 283 -5.11 -2.50 -17.40
N ARG A 284 -3.86 -2.78 -16.99
CA ARG A 284 -3.40 -2.58 -15.60
C ARG A 284 -3.28 -1.11 -15.16
N ARG A 285 -3.33 -0.16 -16.10
CA ARG A 285 -3.15 1.28 -15.83
C ARG A 285 -4.46 2.07 -15.91
N ALA A 286 -5.53 1.39 -16.28
CA ALA A 286 -6.85 1.93 -16.51
C ALA A 286 -7.69 1.90 -15.22
N ARG A 287 -8.10 3.05 -14.75
CA ARG A 287 -9.16 3.13 -13.74
C ARG A 287 -10.44 3.56 -14.44
N TYR A 288 -11.57 3.08 -13.95
CA TYR A 288 -12.88 3.35 -14.54
C TYR A 288 -13.73 4.13 -13.57
N THR A 289 -14.59 5.01 -14.08
CA THR A 289 -15.48 5.84 -13.26
C THR A 289 -16.79 6.10 -13.98
N VAL A 290 -17.84 6.36 -13.21
CA VAL A 290 -19.17 6.73 -13.73
C VAL A 290 -19.79 7.83 -12.86
N PRO A 291 -20.66 8.68 -13.42
CA PRO A 291 -21.43 9.62 -12.62
C PRO A 291 -22.36 8.91 -11.63
N GLY A 292 -22.29 9.31 -10.37
CA GLY A 292 -23.23 8.88 -9.33
C GLY A 292 -22.97 7.53 -8.68
N ARG A 293 -21.88 6.82 -9.04
CA ARG A 293 -21.40 5.63 -8.34
C ARG A 293 -19.89 5.65 -8.17
N GLU A 294 -19.38 4.99 -7.15
CA GLU A 294 -17.95 4.84 -6.89
C GLU A 294 -17.52 3.40 -7.19
N PHE A 295 -16.36 3.21 -7.84
CA PHE A 295 -15.79 1.89 -8.08
C PHE A 295 -14.63 1.65 -7.11
N ILE A 296 -14.67 0.53 -6.40
CA ILE A 296 -13.68 0.18 -5.38
C ILE A 296 -13.11 -1.19 -5.70
N ASP A 297 -11.78 -1.28 -5.73
CA ASP A 297 -11.09 -2.53 -6.00
C ASP A 297 -10.48 -3.04 -4.70
N THR A 298 -10.93 -4.21 -4.24
CA THR A 298 -10.46 -4.77 -2.97
C THR A 298 -8.98 -5.15 -3.02
N LEU A 299 -8.41 -5.38 -4.22
CA LEU A 299 -6.98 -5.60 -4.40
C LEU A 299 -6.17 -4.37 -3.93
N ASP A 300 -6.70 -3.15 -4.08
CA ASP A 300 -6.01 -1.95 -3.57
C ASP A 300 -5.93 -1.93 -2.04
N ALA A 301 -6.99 -2.40 -1.38
CA ALA A 301 -7.05 -2.50 0.08
C ALA A 301 -6.12 -3.61 0.59
N VAL A 302 -6.08 -4.75 -0.10
CA VAL A 302 -5.17 -5.88 0.16
C VAL A 302 -3.71 -5.46 0.04
N LEU A 303 -3.32 -4.81 -1.08
CA LEU A 303 -1.95 -4.34 -1.28
C LEU A 303 -1.53 -3.32 -0.22
N ARG A 304 -2.45 -2.45 0.20
CA ARG A 304 -2.20 -1.48 1.27
C ARG A 304 -2.00 -2.17 2.62
N HIS A 305 -2.82 -3.17 2.93
CA HIS A 305 -2.70 -3.96 4.15
C HIS A 305 -1.35 -4.69 4.21
N ASP A 306 -1.02 -5.44 3.16
CA ASP A 306 0.20 -6.25 3.10
C ASP A 306 1.48 -5.41 3.06
N PHE A 307 1.43 -4.19 2.50
CA PHE A 307 2.55 -3.24 2.59
C PHE A 307 2.97 -2.99 4.05
N SER A 308 2.01 -2.94 4.98
CA SER A 308 2.24 -2.73 6.40
C SER A 308 2.43 -4.04 7.18
N ALA A 309 1.53 -5.00 7.02
CA ALA A 309 1.48 -6.21 7.85
C ALA A 309 2.49 -7.28 7.38
N ARG A 310 2.70 -7.38 6.06
CA ARG A 310 3.60 -8.34 5.39
C ARG A 310 3.35 -9.77 5.87
N ASP A 311 2.10 -10.17 5.96
CA ASP A 311 1.65 -11.46 6.52
C ASP A 311 0.79 -12.26 5.54
N LEU A 312 0.43 -11.69 4.38
CA LEU A 312 -0.37 -12.40 3.39
C LEU A 312 0.47 -13.46 2.63
N PRO A 313 -0.12 -14.62 2.31
CA PRO A 313 0.51 -15.66 1.49
C PRO A 313 0.53 -15.31 0.00
N GLY A 314 -0.45 -14.52 -0.45
CA GLY A 314 -0.61 -14.04 -1.81
C GLY A 314 -1.66 -12.93 -1.86
N HIS A 315 -1.84 -12.32 -3.04
CA HIS A 315 -2.78 -11.20 -3.22
C HIS A 315 -4.06 -11.56 -3.96
N GLY A 316 -4.22 -12.80 -4.42
CA GLY A 316 -5.44 -13.27 -5.08
C GLY A 316 -6.60 -13.47 -4.11
N LEU A 317 -7.83 -13.32 -4.60
CA LEU A 317 -9.07 -13.35 -3.81
C LEU A 317 -9.12 -14.52 -2.83
N LYS A 318 -8.95 -15.76 -3.31
CA LYS A 318 -9.04 -16.98 -2.51
C LYS A 318 -7.98 -17.08 -1.42
N ALA A 319 -6.74 -16.72 -1.73
CA ALA A 319 -5.64 -16.75 -0.77
C ALA A 319 -5.88 -15.75 0.37
N VAL A 320 -6.38 -14.57 0.03
CA VAL A 320 -6.73 -13.51 0.98
C VAL A 320 -7.96 -13.88 1.80
N ALA A 321 -9.02 -14.39 1.16
CA ALA A 321 -10.25 -14.82 1.81
C ALA A 321 -9.97 -15.93 2.83
N ARG A 322 -9.12 -16.91 2.48
CA ARG A 322 -8.68 -17.95 3.42
C ARG A 322 -7.88 -17.37 4.58
N HIS A 323 -6.94 -16.46 4.31
CA HIS A 323 -6.12 -15.83 5.34
C HIS A 323 -6.98 -15.10 6.39
N PHE A 324 -8.03 -14.40 5.95
CA PHE A 324 -8.96 -13.71 6.84
C PHE A 324 -10.11 -14.59 7.38
N GLY A 325 -10.12 -15.89 7.09
CA GLY A 325 -11.18 -16.81 7.54
C GLY A 325 -12.55 -16.53 6.92
N LEU A 326 -12.59 -15.90 5.75
CA LEU A 326 -13.82 -15.57 5.00
C LEU A 326 -14.27 -16.72 4.10
N ALA A 327 -13.35 -17.58 3.68
CA ALA A 327 -13.65 -18.77 2.88
C ALA A 327 -14.37 -19.83 3.74
N GLY A 328 -15.55 -20.26 3.30
CA GLY A 328 -16.33 -21.31 3.98
C GLY A 328 -15.69 -22.71 3.87
N PRO A 329 -16.04 -23.66 4.77
CA PRO A 329 -15.48 -25.02 4.75
C PRO A 329 -15.85 -25.83 3.50
N ALA A 330 -16.94 -25.45 2.82
CA ALA A 330 -17.41 -26.07 1.58
C ALA A 330 -17.10 -25.22 0.33
N ARG A 331 -16.11 -24.31 0.41
CA ARG A 331 -15.69 -23.45 -0.70
C ARG A 331 -15.29 -24.28 -1.92
N GLU A 332 -15.93 -24.02 -3.05
CA GLU A 332 -15.62 -24.69 -4.31
C GLU A 332 -14.30 -24.18 -4.90
N TYR A 333 -13.46 -25.06 -5.44
CA TYR A 333 -12.23 -24.66 -6.13
C TYR A 333 -12.22 -25.22 -7.54
N ILE A 334 -12.21 -24.32 -8.52
CA ILE A 334 -12.12 -24.65 -9.94
C ILE A 334 -10.86 -23.95 -10.48
N PRO A 335 -9.95 -24.67 -11.16
CA PRO A 335 -8.87 -24.04 -11.90
C PRO A 335 -9.42 -23.12 -12.98
N GLY A 336 -8.94 -21.89 -13.06
CA GLY A 336 -9.40 -20.82 -13.94
C GLY A 336 -9.52 -21.26 -15.41
N ALA A 337 -8.51 -21.93 -15.96
CA ALA A 337 -8.55 -22.41 -17.35
C ALA A 337 -9.63 -23.47 -17.61
N LYS A 338 -10.13 -24.14 -16.56
CA LYS A 338 -11.14 -25.21 -16.67
C LYS A 338 -12.55 -24.73 -16.36
N VAL A 339 -12.75 -23.48 -15.93
CA VAL A 339 -14.08 -23.01 -15.48
C VAL A 339 -15.14 -23.17 -16.56
N HIS A 340 -14.84 -22.84 -17.82
CA HIS A 340 -15.78 -23.02 -18.92
C HIS A 340 -16.03 -24.49 -19.28
N GLU A 341 -15.03 -25.37 -19.15
CA GLU A 341 -15.20 -26.83 -19.36
C GLU A 341 -16.09 -27.44 -18.28
N VAL A 342 -15.87 -27.03 -17.03
CA VAL A 342 -16.72 -27.43 -15.90
C VAL A 342 -18.12 -26.87 -16.08
N PHE A 343 -18.30 -25.63 -16.56
CA PHE A 343 -19.63 -25.07 -16.81
C PHE A 343 -20.44 -25.91 -17.79
N LYS A 344 -19.82 -26.49 -18.82
CA LYS A 344 -20.50 -27.37 -19.79
C LYS A 344 -20.96 -28.70 -19.20
N THR A 345 -20.36 -29.15 -18.11
CA THR A 345 -20.58 -30.49 -17.52
C THR A 345 -21.30 -30.44 -16.18
N ASP A 346 -21.01 -29.44 -15.36
CA ASP A 346 -21.61 -29.15 -14.06
C ASP A 346 -21.77 -27.61 -13.88
N PRO A 347 -22.81 -27.01 -14.48
CA PRO A 347 -23.08 -25.58 -14.35
C PRO A 347 -23.31 -25.14 -12.89
N GLU A 348 -23.95 -25.97 -12.08
CA GLU A 348 -24.25 -25.63 -10.67
C GLU A 348 -22.99 -25.49 -9.83
N ARG A 349 -21.96 -26.27 -10.11
CA ARG A 349 -20.65 -26.11 -9.48
C ARG A 349 -20.02 -24.76 -9.77
N VAL A 350 -20.07 -24.30 -11.02
CA VAL A 350 -19.58 -22.96 -11.40
C VAL A 350 -20.42 -21.85 -10.79
N ARG A 351 -21.75 -22.04 -10.72
CA ARG A 351 -22.64 -21.06 -10.05
C ARG A 351 -22.31 -20.92 -8.56
N ARG A 352 -22.05 -22.01 -7.84
CA ARG A 352 -21.59 -21.96 -6.44
C ARG A 352 -20.23 -21.26 -6.33
N TYR A 353 -19.29 -21.65 -7.18
CA TYR A 353 -17.96 -21.06 -7.25
C TYR A 353 -18.02 -19.53 -7.41
N ALA A 354 -18.77 -19.03 -8.40
CA ALA A 354 -18.86 -17.60 -8.69
C ALA A 354 -19.63 -16.81 -7.60
N ARG A 355 -20.63 -17.44 -6.95
CA ARG A 355 -21.32 -16.86 -5.78
C ARG A 355 -20.41 -16.73 -4.56
N ASP A 356 -19.53 -17.71 -4.35
CA ASP A 356 -18.53 -17.63 -3.28
C ASP A 356 -17.56 -16.47 -3.55
N ASP A 357 -17.11 -16.27 -4.80
CA ASP A 357 -16.17 -15.19 -5.15
C ASP A 357 -16.72 -13.79 -4.81
N VAL A 358 -17.97 -13.48 -5.20
CA VAL A 358 -18.59 -12.19 -4.83
C VAL A 358 -18.83 -12.06 -3.31
N GLY A 359 -19.09 -13.17 -2.61
CA GLY A 359 -19.22 -13.19 -1.15
C GLY A 359 -17.89 -12.93 -0.43
N GLU A 360 -16.82 -13.54 -0.91
CA GLU A 360 -15.46 -13.34 -0.42
C GLU A 360 -14.99 -11.90 -0.67
N ALA A 361 -15.28 -11.35 -1.86
CA ALA A 361 -14.98 -9.97 -2.20
C ALA A 361 -15.70 -8.96 -1.27
N GLU A 362 -16.98 -9.20 -0.95
CA GLU A 362 -17.73 -8.40 0.02
C GLU A 362 -17.08 -8.47 1.41
N GLY A 363 -16.68 -9.66 1.84
CA GLY A 363 -16.00 -9.90 3.12
C GLY A 363 -14.69 -9.13 3.22
N ILE A 364 -13.85 -9.19 2.18
CA ILE A 364 -12.59 -8.44 2.11
C ILE A 364 -12.86 -6.93 2.13
N ALA A 365 -13.85 -6.45 1.38
CA ALA A 365 -14.24 -5.04 1.40
C ALA A 365 -14.68 -4.58 2.80
N ARG A 366 -15.41 -5.42 3.54
CA ARG A 366 -15.81 -5.14 4.93
C ARG A 366 -14.61 -5.08 5.89
N VAL A 367 -13.66 -6.00 5.76
CA VAL A 367 -12.48 -6.07 6.63
C VAL A 367 -11.47 -4.96 6.35
N LEU A 368 -11.20 -4.66 5.07
CA LEU A 368 -10.09 -3.79 4.67
C LEU A 368 -10.53 -2.43 4.10
N GLY A 369 -11.79 -2.27 3.68
CA GLY A 369 -12.29 -1.06 3.01
C GLY A 369 -12.52 0.14 3.93
N GLY A 370 -12.67 -0.10 5.24
CA GLY A 370 -13.02 0.95 6.21
C GLY A 370 -12.03 2.13 6.24
N ALA A 371 -10.73 1.88 6.01
CA ALA A 371 -9.74 2.95 6.02
C ALA A 371 -9.96 3.95 4.87
N ALA A 372 -10.24 3.49 3.65
CA ALA A 372 -10.52 4.37 2.52
C ALA A 372 -11.82 5.16 2.75
N PHE A 373 -12.85 4.51 3.32
CA PHE A 373 -14.11 5.14 3.69
C PHE A 373 -13.89 6.27 4.69
N ALA A 374 -13.10 6.04 5.73
CA ALA A 374 -12.76 7.04 6.73
C ALA A 374 -11.95 8.21 6.12
N LEU A 375 -11.00 7.94 5.21
CA LEU A 375 -10.26 8.98 4.50
C LEU A 375 -11.18 9.89 3.67
N ALA A 376 -12.23 9.35 3.05
CA ALA A 376 -13.19 10.11 2.24
C ALA A 376 -14.02 11.11 3.05
N ARG A 377 -14.18 10.86 4.36
CA ARG A 377 -14.81 11.80 5.30
C ARG A 377 -13.92 13.01 5.61
N MET A 378 -12.62 12.92 5.35
CA MET A 378 -11.63 13.95 5.66
C MET A 378 -11.12 14.67 4.40
N ALA A 379 -10.56 13.93 3.44
CA ALA A 379 -9.87 14.50 2.29
C ALA A 379 -10.85 15.02 1.21
N PRO A 380 -10.58 16.18 0.58
CA PRO A 380 -11.42 16.73 -0.48
C PRO A 380 -11.18 16.02 -1.82
N ARG A 381 -11.44 14.71 -1.86
CA ARG A 381 -11.26 13.84 -3.03
C ARG A 381 -12.37 12.81 -3.13
N ARG A 382 -12.60 12.30 -4.35
CA ARG A 382 -13.53 11.18 -4.57
C ARG A 382 -13.11 9.93 -3.79
N TYR A 383 -14.09 9.18 -3.29
CA TYR A 383 -13.85 7.96 -2.52
C TYR A 383 -12.99 6.95 -3.29
N GLU A 384 -13.30 6.71 -4.57
CA GLU A 384 -12.54 5.79 -5.43
C GLU A 384 -11.04 6.16 -5.58
N ARG A 385 -10.70 7.46 -5.54
CA ARG A 385 -9.30 7.92 -5.56
C ARG A 385 -8.58 7.63 -4.25
N LEU A 386 -9.29 7.62 -3.14
CA LEU A 386 -8.69 7.42 -1.82
C LEU A 386 -8.38 5.96 -1.54
N ALA A 387 -9.08 5.03 -2.22
CA ALA A 387 -8.80 3.61 -2.19
C ALA A 387 -7.38 3.28 -2.70
N ASP A 388 -6.87 4.01 -3.69
CA ASP A 388 -5.54 3.79 -4.27
C ASP A 388 -4.50 4.89 -4.02
N ALA A 389 -4.90 5.98 -3.36
CA ALA A 389 -4.03 7.11 -3.00
C ALA A 389 -2.94 6.74 -1.99
N GLY A 390 -1.73 7.25 -2.23
CA GLY A 390 -0.67 7.31 -1.23
C GLY A 390 -0.98 8.35 -0.16
N ALA A 391 -0.62 8.06 1.09
CA ALA A 391 -0.93 8.87 2.26
C ALA A 391 -0.42 10.33 2.16
N ALA A 392 0.81 10.52 1.70
CA ALA A 392 1.46 11.83 1.61
C ALA A 392 0.85 12.71 0.50
N THR A 393 1.04 12.35 -0.77
CA THR A 393 0.61 13.18 -1.91
C THR A 393 -0.88 13.06 -2.24
N GLY A 394 -1.50 11.93 -1.93
CA GLY A 394 -2.88 11.65 -2.28
C GLY A 394 -3.91 12.00 -1.21
N VAL A 395 -3.47 12.24 0.04
CA VAL A 395 -4.38 12.61 1.15
C VAL A 395 -3.88 13.85 1.87
N LEU A 396 -2.65 13.85 2.39
CA LEU A 396 -2.13 14.96 3.19
C LEU A 396 -1.94 16.24 2.36
N ASP A 397 -1.42 16.15 1.13
CA ASP A 397 -1.29 17.31 0.25
C ASP A 397 -2.65 18.00 -0.03
N PRO A 398 -3.72 17.29 -0.46
CA PRO A 398 -5.07 17.89 -0.58
C PRO A 398 -5.59 18.57 0.68
N LEU A 399 -5.32 18.02 1.87
CA LEU A 399 -5.71 18.64 3.15
C LEU A 399 -4.98 19.97 3.35
N LEU A 400 -3.68 20.02 3.06
CA LEU A 400 -2.89 21.26 3.13
C LEU A 400 -3.35 22.28 2.08
N VAL A 401 -3.64 21.85 0.85
CA VAL A 401 -4.21 22.75 -0.19
C VAL A 401 -5.51 23.36 0.30
N ARG A 402 -6.42 22.54 0.83
CA ARG A 402 -7.68 23.04 1.40
C ARG A 402 -7.45 24.02 2.53
N ALA A 403 -6.54 23.73 3.46
CA ALA A 403 -6.23 24.62 4.58
C ALA A 403 -5.76 26.01 4.11
N TYR A 404 -4.85 26.06 3.14
CA TYR A 404 -4.32 27.30 2.59
C TYR A 404 -5.36 28.11 1.82
N LEU A 405 -6.11 27.46 0.93
CA LEU A 405 -7.13 28.14 0.13
C LEU A 405 -8.30 28.62 1.00
N ARG A 406 -8.73 27.82 1.99
CA ARG A 406 -9.73 28.24 2.98
C ARG A 406 -9.29 29.45 3.78
N SER A 407 -8.00 29.53 4.11
CA SER A 407 -7.43 30.64 4.87
C SER A 407 -7.03 31.85 4.03
N GLY A 408 -7.20 31.79 2.69
CA GLY A 408 -6.80 32.88 1.79
C GLY A 408 -5.30 33.14 1.76
N VAL A 409 -4.48 32.09 1.96
CA VAL A 409 -3.00 32.16 2.01
C VAL A 409 -2.39 31.49 0.79
N ALA A 410 -1.37 32.12 0.22
CA ALA A 410 -0.64 31.66 -0.95
C ALA A 410 0.11 30.35 -0.66
N LEU A 411 0.09 29.44 -1.63
CA LEU A 411 0.72 28.13 -1.51
C LEU A 411 2.20 28.22 -1.92
N PRO A 412 3.12 27.48 -1.26
CA PRO A 412 4.46 27.30 -1.80
C PRO A 412 4.43 26.50 -3.11
N ALA A 413 5.36 26.81 -4.00
CA ALA A 413 5.66 25.99 -5.18
C ALA A 413 6.50 24.77 -4.79
N HIS A 414 6.50 23.74 -5.64
CA HIS A 414 7.51 22.69 -5.56
C HIS A 414 8.89 23.31 -5.82
N GLU A 415 9.86 22.97 -4.98
CA GLU A 415 11.24 23.41 -5.11
C GLU A 415 12.15 22.18 -5.19
N GLU A 416 13.22 22.31 -5.97
CA GLU A 416 14.32 21.37 -5.92
C GLU A 416 15.07 21.56 -4.59
N GLY A 417 15.69 20.50 -4.10
CA GLY A 417 16.49 20.59 -2.88
C GLY A 417 17.71 21.48 -3.08
N ASP A 418 18.20 22.06 -2.01
CA ASP A 418 19.46 22.83 -1.98
C ASP A 418 20.73 21.95 -2.06
N GLY A 419 20.59 20.69 -2.50
CA GLY A 419 21.65 19.69 -2.51
C GLY A 419 21.89 18.99 -1.17
N THR A 420 21.23 19.41 -0.09
CA THR A 420 21.37 18.74 1.22
C THR A 420 20.86 17.31 1.15
N SER A 421 21.70 16.38 1.56
CA SER A 421 21.32 14.96 1.65
C SER A 421 20.41 14.72 2.85
N HIS A 422 19.42 13.84 2.66
CA HIS A 422 18.56 13.39 3.74
C HIS A 422 19.30 12.35 4.60
N ASN A 423 19.48 12.65 5.88
CA ASN A 423 20.11 11.75 6.83
C ASN A 423 19.07 10.75 7.36
N GLY A 424 19.31 9.47 7.10
CA GLY A 424 18.43 8.38 7.53
C GLY A 424 18.38 8.15 9.04
N ALA A 425 17.56 7.17 9.41
CA ALA A 425 17.48 6.66 10.77
C ALA A 425 18.78 5.97 11.18
N ALA A 426 19.06 5.92 12.49
CA ALA A 426 20.10 5.05 13.01
C ALA A 426 19.67 3.58 12.93
N LEU A 427 20.67 2.71 12.77
CA LEU A 427 20.53 1.27 12.76
C LEU A 427 21.73 0.68 13.49
N HIS A 428 21.47 -0.10 14.52
CA HIS A 428 22.50 -0.68 15.38
C HIS A 428 22.30 -2.19 15.48
N LEU A 429 23.43 -2.90 15.44
CA LEU A 429 23.51 -4.33 15.74
C LEU A 429 24.49 -4.47 16.90
N PHE A 430 24.00 -4.92 18.04
CA PHE A 430 24.78 -5.08 19.26
C PHE A 430 25.20 -6.54 19.46
N ALA A 431 24.33 -7.49 19.10
CA ALA A 431 24.63 -8.91 19.15
C ALA A 431 23.99 -9.69 17.99
N THR A 432 24.70 -10.72 17.53
CA THR A 432 24.26 -11.66 16.49
C THR A 432 24.29 -13.08 17.01
N GLY A 433 23.33 -13.90 16.61
CA GLY A 433 23.18 -15.29 17.06
C GLY A 433 21.86 -15.52 17.76
N VAL A 434 21.80 -16.59 18.56
CA VAL A 434 20.57 -17.06 19.21
C VAL A 434 20.46 -16.48 20.62
N ALA A 435 19.50 -15.58 20.81
CA ALA A 435 19.18 -14.98 22.11
C ALA A 435 17.87 -15.54 22.64
N ARG A 436 17.83 -15.91 23.93
CA ARG A 436 16.61 -16.37 24.62
C ARG A 436 15.95 -15.20 25.36
N ARG A 437 14.65 -15.33 25.62
CA ARG A 437 13.85 -14.35 26.38
C ARG A 437 13.99 -12.92 25.86
N VAL A 438 13.49 -12.71 24.66
CA VAL A 438 13.66 -11.45 23.93
C VAL A 438 12.45 -10.58 24.10
N VAL A 439 12.68 -9.32 24.44
CA VAL A 439 11.66 -8.27 24.50
C VAL A 439 11.90 -7.31 23.33
N LYS A 440 10.79 -6.85 22.74
CA LYS A 440 10.78 -5.75 21.79
C LYS A 440 10.07 -4.56 22.43
N ALA A 441 10.80 -3.46 22.57
CA ALA A 441 10.23 -2.16 22.95
C ALA A 441 10.25 -1.26 21.72
N ASP A 442 9.13 -0.61 21.42
CA ASP A 442 8.94 0.18 20.19
C ASP A 442 8.27 1.52 20.47
N VAL A 443 8.73 2.57 19.80
CA VAL A 443 8.17 3.90 19.96
C VAL A 443 7.05 4.12 18.96
N ALA A 444 5.82 4.22 19.47
CA ALA A 444 4.64 4.43 18.66
C ALA A 444 4.72 5.76 17.87
N SER A 445 4.82 5.64 16.55
CA SER A 445 4.88 6.78 15.62
C SER A 445 5.98 7.79 16.01
N LEU A 446 7.22 7.33 16.22
CA LEU A 446 8.34 8.14 16.68
C LEU A 446 8.46 9.50 15.98
N TYR A 447 8.58 9.52 14.65
CA TYR A 447 8.80 10.77 13.92
C TYR A 447 7.63 11.77 14.05
N PRO A 448 6.36 11.39 13.84
CA PRO A 448 5.24 12.27 14.15
C PRO A 448 5.25 12.77 15.61
N SER A 449 5.59 11.92 16.58
CA SER A 449 5.68 12.32 17.99
C SER A 449 6.76 13.37 18.23
N LEU A 450 7.94 13.23 17.61
CA LEU A 450 9.02 14.22 17.68
C LEU A 450 8.68 15.53 16.97
N MET A 451 8.03 15.45 15.80
CA MET A 451 7.53 16.63 15.09
C MET A 451 6.59 17.45 15.97
N ARG A 452 5.70 16.79 16.71
CA ARG A 452 4.75 17.45 17.62
C ARG A 452 5.42 17.99 18.88
N GLU A 453 6.26 17.18 19.53
CA GLU A 453 6.98 17.54 20.76
C GLU A 453 7.85 18.79 20.56
N TYR A 454 8.63 18.82 19.49
CA TYR A 454 9.59 19.89 19.22
C TYR A 454 9.08 20.92 18.20
N ARG A 455 7.80 20.83 17.79
CA ARG A 455 7.16 21.69 16.78
C ARG A 455 7.96 21.78 15.48
N ILE A 456 8.50 20.65 15.02
CA ILE A 456 9.29 20.57 13.79
C ILE A 456 8.34 20.40 12.60
N GLY A 457 8.13 21.50 11.87
CA GLY A 457 7.39 21.54 10.62
C GLY A 457 8.19 22.25 9.54
N PRO A 458 7.73 22.23 8.28
CA PRO A 458 8.44 22.86 7.18
C PRO A 458 8.41 24.38 7.32
N LYS A 459 9.55 25.05 7.11
CA LYS A 459 9.70 26.51 7.24
C LYS A 459 8.75 27.31 6.34
N ARG A 460 8.34 26.70 5.22
CA ARG A 460 7.42 27.27 4.21
C ARG A 460 5.95 27.11 4.60
N ASP A 461 5.62 26.31 5.62
CA ASP A 461 4.26 26.21 6.14
C ASP A 461 3.96 27.35 7.12
N LYS A 462 3.56 28.51 6.58
CA LYS A 462 3.24 29.72 7.36
C LYS A 462 1.97 29.62 8.18
N LEU A 463 1.06 28.72 7.83
CA LEU A 463 -0.13 28.42 8.63
C LEU A 463 0.17 27.48 9.80
N GLY A 464 1.28 26.75 9.75
CA GLY A 464 1.50 25.60 10.65
C GLY A 464 0.45 24.50 10.45
N ALA A 465 -0.15 24.43 9.25
CA ALA A 465 -1.24 23.53 8.93
C ALA A 465 -0.83 22.06 9.03
N LEU A 466 0.41 21.71 8.66
CA LEU A 466 0.89 20.34 8.75
C LEU A 466 0.89 19.83 10.19
N LEU A 467 1.50 20.60 11.11
CA LEU A 467 1.55 20.22 12.52
C LEU A 467 0.17 20.23 13.16
N ALA A 468 -0.66 21.24 12.85
CA ALA A 468 -2.03 21.31 13.36
C ALA A 468 -2.87 20.10 12.93
N LEU A 469 -2.80 19.71 11.64
CA LEU A 469 -3.48 18.52 11.14
C LEU A 469 -2.97 17.25 11.82
N VAL A 470 -1.65 17.10 11.99
CA VAL A 470 -1.06 15.95 12.68
C VAL A 470 -1.52 15.89 14.15
N ASP A 471 -1.57 17.02 14.86
CA ASP A 471 -2.09 17.10 16.23
C ASP A 471 -3.55 16.64 16.30
N ARG A 472 -4.44 17.22 15.47
CA ARG A 472 -5.86 16.85 15.41
C ARG A 472 -6.04 15.37 15.06
N LEU A 473 -5.30 14.85 14.08
CA LEU A 473 -5.36 13.45 13.69
C LEU A 473 -4.96 12.51 14.82
N VAL A 474 -3.93 12.84 15.60
CA VAL A 474 -3.52 12.03 16.76
C VAL A 474 -4.58 12.07 17.86
N GLU A 475 -5.11 13.25 18.18
CA GLU A 475 -6.17 13.41 19.19
C GLU A 475 -7.42 12.58 18.82
N GLN A 476 -7.89 12.74 17.58
CA GLN A 476 -9.05 12.02 17.06
C GLN A 476 -8.81 10.52 16.98
N ARG A 477 -7.59 10.09 16.63
CA ARG A 477 -7.21 8.67 16.64
C ARG A 477 -7.28 8.07 18.02
N LEU A 478 -6.79 8.77 19.05
CA LEU A 478 -6.87 8.31 20.44
C LEU A 478 -8.33 8.23 20.90
N ALA A 479 -9.16 9.21 20.53
CA ALA A 479 -10.59 9.18 20.82
C ALA A 479 -11.31 8.01 20.11
N ALA A 480 -11.00 7.75 18.84
CA ALA A 480 -11.51 6.61 18.09
C ALA A 480 -11.09 5.29 18.74
N LYS A 481 -9.82 5.12 19.13
CA LYS A 481 -9.35 3.94 19.87
C LYS A 481 -10.14 3.70 21.17
N ARG A 482 -10.40 4.75 21.95
CA ARG A 482 -11.19 4.64 23.19
C ARG A 482 -12.62 4.19 22.91
N ARG A 483 -13.30 4.80 21.95
CA ARG A 483 -14.66 4.42 21.53
C ARG A 483 -14.70 2.99 20.99
N GLY A 484 -13.75 2.61 20.15
CA GLY A 484 -13.65 1.26 19.61
C GLY A 484 -13.44 0.18 20.68
N ARG A 485 -12.68 0.47 21.74
CA ARG A 485 -12.53 -0.44 22.91
C ARG A 485 -13.78 -0.52 23.77
N ALA A 486 -14.57 0.54 23.84
CA ALA A 486 -15.83 0.57 24.60
C ALA A 486 -16.99 -0.12 23.84
N ALA A 487 -16.93 -0.15 22.51
CA ALA A 487 -17.92 -0.80 21.66
C ALA A 487 -17.82 -2.34 21.72
N PRO A 488 -18.94 -3.07 21.56
CA PRO A 488 -18.92 -4.53 21.58
C PRO A 488 -18.01 -5.13 20.50
N PRO A 489 -17.26 -6.21 20.78
CA PRO A 489 -16.49 -6.94 19.77
C PRO A 489 -17.32 -7.33 18.54
N GLY A 490 -16.79 -7.06 17.34
CA GLY A 490 -17.46 -7.36 16.07
C GLY A 490 -18.62 -6.41 15.70
N SER A 491 -18.96 -5.43 16.54
CA SER A 491 -20.03 -4.47 16.21
C SER A 491 -19.64 -3.52 15.07
N PRO A 492 -20.60 -3.02 14.28
CA PRO A 492 -20.36 -1.99 13.26
C PRO A 492 -19.70 -0.73 13.84
N GLU A 493 -20.08 -0.32 15.05
CA GLU A 493 -19.47 0.82 15.75
C GLU A 493 -17.98 0.59 16.05
N ARG A 494 -17.62 -0.62 16.50
CA ARG A 494 -16.22 -0.98 16.73
C ARG A 494 -15.43 -0.93 15.42
N HIS A 495 -15.95 -1.54 14.36
CA HIS A 495 -15.30 -1.51 13.04
C HIS A 495 -15.11 -0.08 12.51
N GLU A 496 -16.10 0.80 12.66
CA GLU A 496 -15.99 2.21 12.24
C GLU A 496 -14.87 2.94 12.98
N ASN A 497 -14.79 2.76 14.31
CA ASN A 497 -13.75 3.40 15.12
C ASN A 497 -12.35 2.84 14.83
N GLU A 498 -12.22 1.54 14.57
CA GLU A 498 -10.97 0.91 14.16
C GLU A 498 -10.51 1.40 12.78
N ALA A 499 -11.43 1.47 11.82
CA ALA A 499 -11.20 2.03 10.49
C ALA A 499 -10.75 3.49 10.55
N LEU A 500 -11.39 4.31 11.37
CA LEU A 500 -11.03 5.71 11.59
C LEU A 500 -9.62 5.84 12.18
N SER A 501 -9.32 5.05 13.22
CA SER A 501 -8.00 4.99 13.83
C SER A 501 -6.91 4.55 12.84
N ALA A 502 -7.21 3.57 11.97
CA ALA A 502 -6.30 3.09 10.95
C ALA A 502 -6.03 4.15 9.86
N ALA A 503 -7.07 4.82 9.36
CA ALA A 503 -6.95 5.91 8.41
C ALA A 503 -6.11 7.07 8.95
N MET A 504 -6.34 7.48 10.20
CA MET A 504 -5.57 8.53 10.86
C MET A 504 -4.11 8.10 11.08
N LYS A 505 -3.86 6.85 11.50
CA LYS A 505 -2.49 6.31 11.64
C LYS A 505 -1.73 6.42 10.32
N LEU A 506 -2.39 6.09 9.20
CA LEU A 506 -1.80 6.14 7.87
C LEU A 506 -1.36 7.57 7.50
N ILE A 507 -2.20 8.58 7.74
CA ILE A 507 -1.83 9.98 7.46
C ILE A 507 -0.71 10.44 8.40
N VAL A 508 -0.85 10.20 9.71
CA VAL A 508 0.12 10.61 10.74
C VAL A 508 1.51 10.05 10.42
N ASN A 509 1.62 8.75 10.15
CA ASN A 509 2.90 8.12 9.83
C ASN A 509 3.51 8.63 8.51
N SER A 510 2.71 9.20 7.61
CA SER A 510 3.18 9.76 6.35
C SER A 510 3.67 11.21 6.46
N ALA A 511 3.39 11.92 7.56
CA ALA A 511 3.74 13.34 7.72
C ALA A 511 5.25 13.59 7.65
N TYR A 512 6.05 12.71 8.24
CA TYR A 512 7.51 12.75 8.12
C TYR A 512 7.98 12.48 6.68
N GLY A 513 7.42 11.44 6.04
CA GLY A 513 7.74 11.12 4.64
C GLY A 513 7.39 12.27 3.69
N TYR A 514 6.28 12.96 3.96
CA TYR A 514 5.88 14.17 3.25
C TYR A 514 6.93 15.29 3.41
N LEU A 515 7.45 15.50 4.63
CA LEU A 515 8.46 16.50 4.94
C LEU A 515 9.80 16.24 4.21
N GLY A 516 10.23 14.98 4.13
CA GLY A 516 11.49 14.58 3.49
C GLY A 516 11.42 14.39 1.96
N ALA A 517 10.24 14.44 1.35
CA ALA A 517 10.02 14.16 -0.06
C ALA A 517 10.30 15.37 -0.98
N VAL A 518 11.55 15.86 -0.95
CA VAL A 518 12.03 16.99 -1.76
C VAL A 518 11.71 16.80 -3.25
N GLY A 519 11.22 17.86 -3.90
CA GLY A 519 10.79 17.85 -5.30
C GLY A 519 9.45 17.14 -5.57
N LEU A 520 8.96 16.30 -4.65
CA LEU A 520 7.69 15.60 -4.77
C LEU A 520 6.55 16.28 -4.01
N THR A 521 6.84 16.91 -2.87
CA THR A 521 5.82 17.64 -2.07
C THR A 521 6.15 19.13 -2.00
N ARG A 522 5.10 19.96 -2.00
CA ARG A 522 5.27 21.43 -2.04
C ARG A 522 5.74 22.05 -0.73
N PHE A 523 5.48 21.39 0.41
CA PHE A 523 6.03 21.78 1.71
C PHE A 523 7.18 20.86 2.16
N ALA A 524 7.90 20.23 1.23
CA ALA A 524 9.12 19.52 1.59
C ALA A 524 10.13 20.47 2.26
N ASP A 525 10.82 19.97 3.28
CA ASP A 525 11.88 20.67 4.00
C ASP A 525 12.85 19.64 4.56
N VAL A 526 13.96 19.42 3.83
CA VAL A 526 14.97 18.42 4.18
C VAL A 526 15.68 18.76 5.49
N HIS A 527 15.81 20.04 5.84
CA HIS A 527 16.42 20.47 7.11
C HIS A 527 15.53 20.11 8.28
N ALA A 528 14.23 20.36 8.17
CA ALA A 528 13.26 19.93 9.16
C ALA A 528 13.22 18.39 9.26
N ALA A 529 13.26 17.66 8.14
CA ALA A 529 13.33 16.20 8.16
C ALA A 529 14.60 15.68 8.84
N ASN A 530 15.76 16.31 8.59
CA ASN A 530 17.04 15.98 9.22
C ASN A 530 17.06 16.30 10.71
N GLU A 531 16.39 17.38 11.15
CA GLU A 531 16.21 17.67 12.58
C GLU A 531 15.35 16.59 13.26
N VAL A 532 14.28 16.12 12.60
CA VAL A 532 13.48 14.99 13.11
C VAL A 532 14.34 13.74 13.25
N THR A 533 15.16 13.38 12.25
CA THR A 533 16.03 12.19 12.35
C THR A 533 17.14 12.37 13.37
N ARG A 534 17.72 13.57 13.52
CA ARG A 534 18.70 13.86 14.57
C ARG A 534 18.11 13.63 15.96
N ARG A 535 16.90 14.14 16.22
CA ARG A 535 16.16 13.89 17.48
C ARG A 535 15.82 12.41 17.65
N GLY A 536 15.43 11.73 16.57
CA GLY A 536 15.17 10.29 16.56
C GLY A 536 16.39 9.46 16.97
N ARG A 537 17.57 9.76 16.41
CA ARG A 537 18.84 9.14 16.80
C ARG A 537 19.18 9.40 18.27
N ALA A 538 18.93 10.61 18.77
CA ALA A 538 19.16 10.93 20.18
C ALA A 538 18.24 10.12 21.12
N VAL A 539 16.96 9.96 20.75
CA VAL A 539 16.01 9.12 21.50
C VAL A 539 16.42 7.66 21.45
N LEU A 540 16.77 7.11 20.27
CA LEU A 540 17.20 5.72 20.14
C LEU A 540 18.46 5.46 20.97
N ALA A 541 19.43 6.38 20.93
CA ALA A 541 20.63 6.27 21.76
C ALA A 541 20.27 6.27 23.25
N LEU A 542 19.35 7.13 23.70
CA LEU A 542 18.86 7.13 25.08
C LEU A 542 18.20 5.80 25.46
N LEU A 543 17.33 5.25 24.59
CA LEU A 543 16.70 3.95 24.80
C LEU A 543 17.74 2.84 24.99
N CYS A 544 18.69 2.73 24.05
CA CYS A 544 19.74 1.72 24.13
C CYS A 544 20.56 1.84 25.41
N ARG A 545 20.99 3.06 25.79
CA ARG A 545 21.76 3.29 27.02
C ARG A 545 20.99 2.91 28.27
N GLU A 546 19.76 3.39 28.39
CA GLU A 546 18.95 3.21 29.60
C GLU A 546 18.47 1.76 29.76
N LEU A 547 18.22 1.05 28.66
CA LEU A 547 18.01 -0.39 28.68
C LEU A 547 19.28 -1.11 29.14
N ALA A 548 20.43 -0.87 28.51
CA ALA A 548 21.69 -1.53 28.88
C ALA A 548 22.06 -1.34 30.36
N ARG A 549 21.85 -0.13 30.92
CA ARG A 549 22.07 0.17 32.35
C ARG A 549 21.21 -0.67 33.30
N ARG A 550 20.08 -1.20 32.83
CA ARG A 550 19.19 -2.08 33.60
C ARG A 550 19.54 -3.57 33.47
N GLY A 551 20.69 -3.89 32.86
CA GLY A 551 21.25 -5.24 32.83
C GLY A 551 20.69 -6.13 31.72
N VAL A 552 20.05 -5.56 30.68
CA VAL A 552 19.63 -6.33 29.50
C VAL A 552 20.74 -6.40 28.47
N THR A 553 20.73 -7.47 27.66
CA THR A 553 21.64 -7.62 26.53
C THR A 553 20.98 -7.08 25.27
N LEU A 554 21.44 -5.94 24.76
CA LEU A 554 20.94 -5.38 23.51
C LEU A 554 21.27 -6.32 22.34
N LEU A 555 20.32 -6.49 21.42
CA LEU A 555 20.46 -7.34 20.24
C LEU A 555 20.57 -6.49 18.98
N GLU A 556 19.52 -5.74 18.67
CA GLU A 556 19.46 -4.79 17.56
C GLU A 556 18.55 -3.63 17.91
N ALA A 557 18.80 -2.47 17.31
CA ALA A 557 17.96 -1.29 17.42
C ALA A 557 17.82 -0.63 16.06
N ASP A 558 16.61 -0.29 15.66
CA ASP A 558 16.33 0.41 14.42
C ASP A 558 15.60 1.74 14.68
N THR A 559 14.88 2.26 13.68
CA THR A 559 14.37 3.64 13.70
C THR A 559 13.58 3.96 14.97
N ASP A 560 12.72 3.05 15.39
CA ASP A 560 11.74 3.20 16.45
C ASP A 560 11.76 2.04 17.46
N GLY A 561 12.41 0.91 17.16
CA GLY A 561 12.40 -0.27 18.00
C GLY A 561 13.77 -0.69 18.54
N VAL A 562 13.77 -1.34 19.71
CA VAL A 562 14.93 -2.01 20.31
C VAL A 562 14.55 -3.42 20.72
N TYR A 563 15.33 -4.40 20.26
CA TYR A 563 15.30 -5.78 20.71
C TYR A 563 16.40 -6.03 21.74
N PHE A 564 16.04 -6.67 22.84
CA PHE A 564 16.98 -7.03 23.90
C PHE A 564 16.61 -8.35 24.58
N ALA A 565 17.61 -9.11 25.01
CA ALA A 565 17.43 -10.29 25.84
C ALA A 565 17.49 -9.91 27.32
N VAL A 566 16.61 -10.52 28.13
CA VAL A 566 16.54 -10.28 29.58
C VAL A 566 17.18 -11.42 30.39
N PRO A 567 17.63 -11.15 31.63
CA PRO A 567 18.14 -12.17 32.55
C PRO A 567 17.18 -13.35 32.80
N GLU A 568 17.72 -14.53 33.12
CA GLU A 568 16.95 -15.76 33.31
C GLU A 568 16.00 -15.74 34.52
N ASP A 569 16.31 -14.94 35.54
CA ASP A 569 15.54 -14.80 36.77
C ASP A 569 14.37 -13.81 36.68
N TRP A 570 14.32 -12.98 35.63
CA TRP A 570 13.25 -12.00 35.44
C TRP A 570 11.90 -12.65 35.16
N ARG A 571 10.81 -11.96 35.47
CA ARG A 571 9.46 -12.34 35.01
C ARG A 571 8.92 -11.32 34.01
N GLU A 572 7.76 -11.58 33.41
CA GLU A 572 7.13 -10.63 32.50
C GLU A 572 6.86 -9.28 33.20
N GLU A 573 6.57 -9.30 34.51
CA GLU A 573 6.41 -8.07 35.29
C GLU A 573 7.69 -7.22 35.33
N ASP A 574 8.86 -7.85 35.43
CA ASP A 574 10.17 -7.15 35.39
C ASP A 574 10.46 -6.60 33.99
N GLU A 575 10.19 -7.40 32.96
CA GLU A 575 10.32 -7.00 31.56
C GLU A 575 9.49 -5.73 31.27
N ARG A 576 8.23 -5.71 31.72
CA ARG A 576 7.33 -4.56 31.59
C ARG A 576 7.76 -3.37 32.45
N ARG A 577 8.22 -3.62 33.68
CA ARG A 577 8.70 -2.58 34.59
C ARG A 577 9.88 -1.82 33.98
N VAL A 578 10.86 -2.53 33.44
CA VAL A 578 12.04 -1.92 32.80
C VAL A 578 11.67 -1.07 31.60
N VAL A 579 10.79 -1.57 30.72
CA VAL A 579 10.27 -0.76 29.60
C VAL A 579 9.54 0.48 30.11
N SER A 580 8.72 0.35 31.16
CA SER A 580 7.99 1.49 31.76
C SER A 580 8.91 2.52 32.41
N GLU A 581 9.99 2.08 33.08
CA GLU A 581 10.98 2.97 33.69
C GLU A 581 11.74 3.77 32.61
N VAL A 582 12.13 3.11 31.51
CA VAL A 582 12.78 3.78 30.38
C VAL A 582 11.80 4.71 29.67
N ALA A 583 10.54 4.30 29.50
CA ALA A 583 9.50 5.13 28.91
C ALA A 583 9.30 6.45 29.67
N ALA A 584 9.42 6.43 31.01
CA ALA A 584 9.29 7.62 31.86
C ALA A 584 10.41 8.66 31.65
N LEU A 585 11.53 8.27 31.03
CA LEU A 585 12.66 9.17 30.72
C LEU A 585 12.51 9.86 29.36
N LEU A 586 11.55 9.43 28.53
CA LEU A 586 11.36 9.95 27.18
C LEU A 586 10.59 11.27 27.18
N PRO A 587 10.71 12.07 26.11
CA PRO A 587 9.89 13.26 25.94
C PRO A 587 8.39 12.94 26.03
N ARG A 588 7.59 13.89 26.52
CA ARG A 588 6.19 13.65 26.93
C ARG A 588 5.32 13.01 25.84
N LEU A 589 5.46 13.43 24.58
CA LEU A 589 4.67 12.88 23.47
C LEU A 589 5.28 11.62 22.83
N VAL A 590 6.46 11.19 23.26
CA VAL A 590 7.15 10.00 22.77
C VAL A 590 6.74 8.81 23.63
N GLN A 591 5.93 7.91 23.06
CA GLN A 591 5.37 6.77 23.78
C GLN A 591 6.11 5.50 23.42
N LEU A 592 6.86 4.95 24.38
CA LEU A 592 7.47 3.63 24.28
C LEU A 592 6.47 2.57 24.71
N GLU A 593 6.22 1.61 23.84
CA GLU A 593 5.31 0.49 24.07
C GLU A 593 6.12 -0.80 24.29
N PHE A 594 5.65 -1.63 25.22
CA PHE A 594 6.03 -3.05 25.28
C PHE A 594 5.32 -3.76 24.12
N GLU A 595 5.99 -3.91 22.98
CA GLU A 595 5.35 -4.42 21.76
C GLU A 595 5.24 -5.95 21.77
N GLY A 596 6.28 -6.65 22.23
CA GLY A 596 6.29 -8.10 22.18
C GLY A 596 7.33 -8.75 23.08
N ARG A 597 7.04 -10.00 23.45
CA ARG A 597 7.96 -10.92 24.12
C ARG A 597 8.05 -12.22 23.34
N TYR A 598 9.26 -12.75 23.22
CA TYR A 598 9.59 -13.91 22.41
C TYR A 598 10.45 -14.87 23.23
N ALA A 599 10.20 -16.17 23.07
CA ALA A 599 10.97 -17.20 23.74
C ALA A 599 12.43 -17.19 23.28
N VAL A 600 12.65 -17.00 21.98
CA VAL A 600 13.98 -17.01 21.38
C VAL A 600 14.01 -16.25 20.05
N MET A 601 15.15 -15.65 19.74
CA MET A 601 15.44 -14.91 18.52
C MET A 601 16.74 -15.42 17.90
N LEU A 602 16.79 -15.57 16.57
CA LEU A 602 18.03 -15.54 15.81
C LEU A 602 18.20 -14.14 15.23
N SER A 603 19.15 -13.38 15.78
CA SER A 603 19.62 -12.10 15.23
C SER A 603 20.71 -12.37 14.18
N HIS A 604 20.47 -12.06 12.91
CA HIS A 604 21.40 -12.38 11.82
C HIS A 604 22.13 -11.13 11.31
N GLU A 605 21.35 -10.18 10.79
CA GLU A 605 21.79 -8.88 10.29
C GLU A 605 20.71 -7.86 10.64
N PRO A 606 20.99 -6.55 10.61
CA PRO A 606 19.97 -5.55 10.90
C PRO A 606 18.72 -5.77 10.05
N LYS A 607 17.54 -5.81 10.69
CA LYS A 607 16.24 -6.09 10.05
C LYS A 607 16.10 -7.47 9.41
N ASN A 608 17.03 -8.39 9.70
CA ASN A 608 17.00 -9.79 9.27
C ASN A 608 17.11 -10.69 10.50
N TYR A 609 15.99 -11.27 10.91
CA TYR A 609 15.91 -12.08 12.12
C TYR A 609 14.76 -13.09 12.06
N ALA A 610 14.87 -14.13 12.89
CA ALA A 610 13.79 -15.07 13.17
C ALA A 610 13.40 -14.96 14.64
N LEU A 611 12.11 -14.87 14.93
CA LEU A 611 11.55 -14.80 16.29
C LEU A 611 10.61 -15.98 16.51
N GLN A 612 10.73 -16.63 17.67
CA GLN A 612 9.78 -17.62 18.11
C GLN A 612 9.07 -17.14 19.38
N THR A 613 7.75 -17.09 19.33
CA THR A 613 6.88 -16.79 20.49
C THR A 613 6.81 -17.97 21.45
N TYR A 614 6.30 -17.73 22.66
CA TYR A 614 6.18 -18.76 23.70
C TYR A 614 5.19 -19.90 23.35
N ASP A 615 4.26 -19.67 22.42
CA ASP A 615 3.37 -20.70 21.87
C ASP A 615 4.01 -21.52 20.73
N GLY A 616 5.28 -21.24 20.37
CA GLY A 616 6.03 -21.92 19.33
C GLY A 616 5.88 -21.34 17.92
N THR A 617 5.08 -20.29 17.73
CA THR A 617 4.90 -19.63 16.42
C THR A 617 6.20 -18.97 15.96
N LEU A 618 6.58 -19.20 14.69
CA LEU A 618 7.83 -18.70 14.10
C LEU A 618 7.55 -17.52 13.15
N HIS A 619 8.12 -16.36 13.45
CA HIS A 619 8.09 -15.17 12.62
C HIS A 619 9.44 -14.95 11.95
N LEU A 620 9.44 -14.80 10.62
CA LEU A 620 10.63 -14.53 9.83
C LEU A 620 10.58 -13.10 9.27
N LYS A 621 11.63 -12.32 9.47
CA LYS A 621 11.75 -10.94 8.98
C LYS A 621 13.05 -10.75 8.21
N GLY A 622 12.99 -9.92 7.17
CA GLY A 622 14.12 -9.59 6.31
C GLY A 622 14.28 -10.49 5.09
N VAL A 623 14.97 -9.96 4.08
CA VAL A 623 15.19 -10.63 2.78
C VAL A 623 16.04 -11.89 2.90
N ALA A 624 16.82 -12.02 3.97
CA ALA A 624 17.59 -13.20 4.28
C ALA A 624 16.71 -14.43 4.57
N PHE A 625 15.53 -14.22 5.18
CA PHE A 625 14.63 -15.29 5.62
C PHE A 625 13.33 -15.38 4.82
N ARG A 626 12.94 -14.32 4.13
CA ARG A 626 11.76 -14.31 3.26
C ARG A 626 12.05 -13.54 1.97
N SER A 627 11.98 -14.25 0.85
CA SER A 627 12.17 -13.65 -0.48
C SER A 627 11.14 -14.24 -1.43
N SER A 628 10.42 -13.40 -2.17
CA SER A 628 9.45 -13.85 -3.18
C SER A 628 10.09 -14.59 -4.36
N ARG A 629 11.44 -14.64 -4.40
CA ARG A 629 12.23 -15.32 -5.43
C ARG A 629 12.86 -16.62 -4.93
N ALA A 630 12.76 -16.93 -3.64
CA ALA A 630 13.35 -18.14 -3.08
C ALA A 630 12.59 -19.39 -3.54
N GLU A 631 13.33 -20.48 -3.75
CA GLU A 631 12.77 -21.78 -4.09
C GLU A 631 12.08 -22.40 -2.86
N PRO A 632 10.84 -22.91 -3.00
CA PRO A 632 10.06 -23.47 -1.89
C PRO A 632 10.78 -24.53 -1.04
N PHE A 633 11.57 -25.43 -1.66
CA PHE A 633 12.31 -26.46 -0.93
C PHE A 633 13.30 -25.88 0.09
N GLY A 634 13.95 -24.76 -0.27
CA GLY A 634 14.93 -24.09 0.56
C GLY A 634 14.26 -23.33 1.70
N GLU A 635 13.10 -22.70 1.45
CA GLU A 635 12.29 -22.09 2.50
C GLU A 635 11.78 -23.14 3.51
N ALA A 636 11.33 -24.30 3.01
CA ALA A 636 10.88 -25.41 3.86
C ALA A 636 12.01 -25.93 4.75
N PHE A 637 13.20 -26.15 4.17
CA PHE A 637 14.41 -26.49 4.92
C PHE A 637 14.71 -25.42 5.98
N LEU A 638 14.79 -24.14 5.59
CA LEU A 638 15.16 -23.05 6.48
C LEU A 638 14.19 -22.94 7.66
N ARG A 639 12.88 -23.05 7.43
CA ARG A 639 11.87 -23.04 8.50
C ARG A 639 12.06 -24.20 9.47
N LYS A 640 12.34 -25.41 8.99
CA LYS A 640 12.55 -26.59 9.85
C LYS A 640 13.86 -26.46 10.63
N ALA A 641 14.95 -26.12 9.95
CA ALA A 641 16.27 -25.94 10.55
C ALA A 641 16.26 -24.80 11.60
N LEU A 642 15.56 -23.70 11.34
CA LEU A 642 15.40 -22.62 12.33
C LEU A 642 14.67 -23.09 13.58
N ARG A 643 13.59 -23.87 13.46
CA ARG A 643 12.90 -24.41 14.64
C ARG A 643 13.83 -25.28 15.49
N CYS A 644 14.63 -26.14 14.86
CA CYS A 644 15.61 -26.97 15.55
C CYS A 644 16.70 -26.12 16.22
N LEU A 645 17.28 -25.15 15.50
CA LEU A 645 18.30 -24.24 16.03
C LEU A 645 17.77 -23.45 17.24
N LEU A 646 16.58 -22.89 17.13
CA LEU A 646 15.93 -22.10 18.18
C LEU A 646 15.55 -22.95 19.41
N ALA A 647 15.23 -24.23 19.20
CA ALA A 647 15.06 -25.20 20.30
C ALA A 647 16.40 -25.57 20.98
N GLY A 648 17.53 -25.34 20.31
CA GLY A 648 18.86 -25.74 20.78
C GLY A 648 19.29 -27.13 20.32
N ASP A 649 18.58 -27.73 19.36
CA ASP A 649 18.83 -29.07 18.85
C ASP A 649 19.63 -29.03 17.54
N LEU A 650 20.95 -28.92 17.66
CA LEU A 650 21.86 -28.89 16.52
C LEU A 650 21.95 -30.24 15.79
N GLN A 651 21.69 -31.35 16.49
CA GLN A 651 21.60 -32.67 15.88
C GLN A 651 20.42 -32.74 14.90
N ALA A 652 19.24 -32.24 15.30
CA ALA A 652 18.09 -32.16 14.41
C ALA A 652 18.29 -31.16 13.24
N VAL A 653 19.13 -30.13 13.40
CA VAL A 653 19.56 -29.26 12.27
C VAL A 653 20.35 -30.09 11.25
N ARG A 654 21.34 -30.88 11.71
CA ARG A 654 22.14 -31.78 10.85
C ARG A 654 21.25 -32.78 10.13
N GLU A 655 20.37 -33.47 10.84
CA GLU A 655 19.46 -34.45 10.27
C GLU A 655 18.54 -33.84 9.22
N THR A 656 18.02 -32.64 9.49
CA THR A 656 17.22 -31.89 8.54
C THR A 656 18.03 -31.60 7.26
N TYR A 657 19.25 -31.09 7.37
CA TYR A 657 20.13 -30.85 6.22
C TYR A 657 20.43 -32.12 5.42
N VAL A 658 20.87 -33.19 6.10
CA VAL A 658 21.19 -34.47 5.45
C VAL A 658 19.97 -35.05 4.74
N SER A 659 18.80 -35.02 5.37
CA SER A 659 17.55 -35.51 4.76
C SER A 659 17.18 -34.73 3.50
N THR A 660 17.34 -33.40 3.50
CA THR A 660 17.09 -32.56 2.33
C THR A 660 18.10 -32.83 1.20
N VAL A 661 19.39 -32.95 1.52
CA VAL A 661 20.44 -33.27 0.53
C VAL A 661 20.18 -34.63 -0.13
N LEU A 662 19.86 -35.66 0.67
CA LEU A 662 19.55 -36.98 0.14
C LEU A 662 18.27 -36.97 -0.72
N ALA A 663 17.23 -36.24 -0.31
CA ALA A 663 16.00 -36.10 -1.10
C ALA A 663 16.26 -35.40 -2.44
N LEU A 664 17.10 -34.35 -2.47
CA LEU A 664 17.50 -33.68 -3.71
C LEU A 664 18.26 -34.62 -4.64
N ARG A 665 19.30 -35.29 -4.13
CA ARG A 665 20.13 -36.23 -4.91
C ARG A 665 19.35 -37.43 -5.44
N ARG A 666 18.40 -37.95 -4.65
CA ARG A 666 17.49 -39.02 -5.05
C ARG A 666 16.31 -38.55 -5.91
N ARG A 667 16.24 -37.26 -6.24
CA ARG A 667 15.16 -36.67 -7.05
C ARG A 667 13.77 -36.91 -6.47
N GLN A 668 13.67 -36.87 -5.14
CA GLN A 668 12.42 -37.05 -4.40
C GLN A 668 11.68 -35.72 -4.18
N VAL A 669 12.40 -34.59 -4.25
CA VAL A 669 11.81 -33.25 -4.19
C VAL A 669 11.10 -32.97 -5.53
N PRO A 670 9.83 -32.54 -5.54
CA PRO A 670 9.15 -32.19 -6.78
C PRO A 670 9.82 -31.03 -7.52
N THR A 671 9.75 -31.01 -8.86
CA THR A 671 10.34 -29.91 -9.65
C THR A 671 9.71 -28.56 -9.28
N SER A 672 8.44 -28.57 -8.90
CA SER A 672 7.71 -27.38 -8.41
C SER A 672 8.36 -26.75 -7.17
N GLU A 673 8.95 -27.56 -6.29
CA GLU A 673 9.57 -27.11 -5.05
C GLU A 673 10.97 -26.51 -5.28
N VAL A 674 11.67 -26.91 -6.36
CA VAL A 674 12.98 -26.35 -6.74
C VAL A 674 12.88 -25.21 -7.76
N ALA A 675 11.67 -24.87 -8.21
CA ALA A 675 11.45 -23.79 -9.16
C ALA A 675 11.26 -22.44 -8.47
N ALA A 676 11.95 -21.41 -8.96
CA ALA A 676 11.80 -20.04 -8.52
C ALA A 676 10.73 -19.31 -9.34
N ASN A 677 9.92 -18.47 -8.67
CA ASN A 677 9.01 -17.53 -9.31
C ASN A 677 9.76 -16.25 -9.70
N VAL A 678 9.85 -15.97 -10.99
CA VAL A 678 10.62 -14.85 -11.54
C VAL A 678 9.74 -13.91 -12.33
N ARG A 679 9.74 -12.63 -11.93
CA ARG A 679 9.17 -11.54 -12.74
C ARG A 679 10.16 -11.12 -13.82
N LEU A 680 9.76 -11.22 -15.09
CA LEU A 680 10.53 -10.74 -16.23
C LEU A 680 10.67 -9.22 -16.18
N THR A 681 11.87 -8.72 -16.44
CA THR A 681 12.18 -7.27 -16.43
C THR A 681 12.40 -6.68 -17.82
N LYS A 682 12.38 -7.54 -18.83
CA LYS A 682 12.70 -7.24 -20.24
C LYS A 682 11.68 -7.97 -21.11
N ASP A 683 11.20 -7.33 -22.17
CA ASP A 683 10.44 -8.02 -23.21
C ASP A 683 11.37 -8.86 -24.12
N SER A 684 10.78 -9.58 -25.08
CA SER A 684 11.52 -10.44 -26.01
C SER A 684 12.57 -9.70 -26.84
N THR A 685 12.29 -8.45 -27.22
CA THR A 685 13.19 -7.63 -28.05
C THR A 685 14.35 -7.07 -27.21
N GLN A 686 14.03 -6.53 -26.04
CA GLN A 686 15.01 -6.01 -25.08
C GLN A 686 15.99 -7.10 -24.62
N TYR A 687 15.49 -8.31 -24.32
CA TYR A 687 16.36 -9.42 -23.98
C TYR A 687 17.20 -9.87 -25.18
N GLY A 688 16.59 -9.97 -26.38
CA GLY A 688 17.31 -10.29 -27.61
C GLY A 688 18.54 -9.41 -27.86
N ALA A 689 18.43 -8.11 -27.58
CA ALA A 689 19.52 -7.14 -27.73
C ALA A 689 20.71 -7.35 -26.76
N VAL A 690 20.47 -7.95 -25.58
CA VAL A 690 21.52 -8.18 -24.56
C VAL A 690 21.99 -9.63 -24.47
N ARG A 691 21.27 -10.56 -25.10
CA ARG A 691 21.44 -12.02 -24.96
C ARG A 691 22.86 -12.51 -25.27
N GLU A 692 23.51 -11.96 -26.29
CA GLU A 692 24.88 -12.36 -26.66
C GLU A 692 25.90 -12.02 -25.57
N ARG A 693 25.67 -10.91 -24.85
CA ARG A 693 26.55 -10.46 -23.75
C ARG A 693 26.22 -11.17 -22.44
N ARG A 694 24.93 -11.42 -22.18
CA ARG A 694 24.45 -11.99 -20.92
C ARG A 694 23.24 -12.90 -21.16
N ARG A 695 23.43 -14.19 -20.93
CA ARG A 695 22.35 -15.18 -20.89
C ARG A 695 21.76 -15.24 -19.49
N GLU A 696 20.45 -15.08 -19.39
CA GLU A 696 19.71 -15.08 -18.14
C GLU A 696 18.75 -16.28 -18.09
N LEU A 697 18.82 -17.08 -17.01
CA LEU A 697 18.14 -18.37 -16.88
C LEU A 697 16.63 -18.32 -17.23
N ALA A 698 15.94 -17.31 -16.71
CA ALA A 698 14.50 -17.11 -16.91
C ALA A 698 14.11 -17.00 -18.39
N TYR A 699 14.90 -16.27 -19.18
CA TYR A 699 14.61 -16.05 -20.60
C TYR A 699 15.07 -17.22 -21.46
N GLU A 700 16.20 -17.86 -21.12
CA GLU A 700 16.62 -19.09 -21.80
C GLU A 700 15.63 -20.24 -21.54
N ALA A 701 14.95 -20.29 -20.38
CA ALA A 701 13.88 -21.25 -20.11
C ALA A 701 12.69 -21.06 -21.06
N LEU A 702 12.26 -19.82 -21.29
CA LEU A 702 11.19 -19.48 -22.25
C LEU A 702 11.57 -19.90 -23.67
N LEU A 703 12.78 -19.55 -24.11
CA LEU A 703 13.28 -19.91 -25.44
C LEU A 703 13.41 -21.43 -25.62
N ALA A 704 13.90 -22.15 -24.61
CA ALA A 704 14.01 -23.61 -24.62
C ALA A 704 12.64 -24.30 -24.67
N ALA A 705 11.62 -23.69 -24.04
CA ALA A 705 10.23 -24.12 -24.14
C ALA A 705 9.54 -23.71 -25.46
N GLY A 706 10.29 -23.14 -26.42
CA GLY A 706 9.77 -22.72 -27.73
C GLY A 706 9.02 -21.39 -27.72
N ARG A 707 8.97 -20.69 -26.58
CA ARG A 707 8.27 -19.41 -26.44
C ARG A 707 9.18 -18.26 -26.87
N LYS A 708 8.82 -17.58 -27.96
CA LYS A 708 9.61 -16.49 -28.57
C LYS A 708 9.11 -15.09 -28.23
N THR A 709 7.94 -14.98 -27.62
CA THR A 709 7.27 -13.72 -27.28
C THR A 709 6.82 -13.72 -25.83
N TRP A 710 7.09 -12.62 -25.12
CA TRP A 710 6.73 -12.37 -23.72
C TRP A 710 6.80 -10.88 -23.42
N ALA A 711 6.15 -10.46 -22.32
CA ALA A 711 6.12 -9.05 -21.90
C ALA A 711 7.00 -8.81 -20.67
N SER A 712 7.49 -7.57 -20.52
CA SER A 712 8.11 -7.12 -19.27
C SER A 712 7.04 -7.04 -18.17
N GLY A 713 7.31 -7.63 -17.01
CA GLY A 713 6.41 -7.72 -15.86
C GLY A 713 5.65 -9.04 -15.71
N GLU A 714 5.73 -9.92 -16.71
CA GLU A 714 5.21 -11.29 -16.66
C GLU A 714 5.92 -12.12 -15.58
N HIS A 715 5.24 -13.10 -14.96
CA HIS A 715 5.83 -13.99 -13.95
C HIS A 715 5.92 -15.40 -14.50
N ILE A 716 7.08 -16.04 -14.33
CA ILE A 716 7.32 -17.41 -14.80
C ILE A 716 7.93 -18.26 -13.69
N ARG A 717 7.77 -19.59 -13.81
CA ARG A 717 8.41 -20.57 -12.91
C ARG A 717 9.56 -21.24 -13.63
N VAL A 718 10.76 -21.02 -13.12
CA VAL A 718 12.01 -21.45 -13.76
C VAL A 718 12.84 -22.25 -12.78
N TYR A 719 13.49 -23.31 -13.28
CA TYR A 719 14.41 -24.14 -12.52
C TYR A 719 15.64 -24.48 -13.39
N ARG A 720 16.75 -24.85 -12.77
CA ARG A 720 17.94 -25.38 -13.45
C ARG A 720 17.84 -26.90 -13.62
N ALA A 721 17.84 -27.35 -14.86
CA ALA A 721 17.90 -28.76 -15.24
C ALA A 721 19.35 -29.26 -15.37
N GLY A 722 19.53 -30.58 -15.35
CA GLY A 722 20.82 -31.25 -15.52
C GLY A 722 21.56 -30.79 -16.80
N GLY A 723 22.89 -30.74 -16.73
CA GLY A 723 23.72 -30.22 -17.82
C GLY A 723 23.62 -28.70 -18.02
N GLY A 724 23.13 -27.97 -17.01
CA GLY A 724 23.04 -26.50 -17.04
C GLY A 724 21.89 -25.94 -17.86
N ARG A 725 20.96 -26.80 -18.31
CA ARG A 725 19.75 -26.42 -19.06
C ARG A 725 18.80 -25.59 -18.20
N ALA A 726 18.01 -24.74 -18.84
CA ALA A 726 16.95 -23.96 -18.20
C ALA A 726 15.61 -24.67 -18.40
N GLY A 727 14.94 -25.01 -17.30
CA GLY A 727 13.62 -25.63 -17.29
C GLY A 727 12.52 -24.61 -16.98
N LEU A 728 11.37 -24.77 -17.62
CA LEU A 728 10.18 -23.95 -17.42
C LEU A 728 9.05 -24.85 -16.92
N LEU A 729 8.42 -24.48 -15.81
CA LEU A 729 7.18 -25.12 -15.36
C LEU A 729 5.96 -24.34 -15.86
N PRO A 730 4.80 -25.00 -16.04
CA PRO A 730 3.55 -24.32 -16.26
C PRO A 730 3.28 -23.27 -15.18
N GLU A 731 2.62 -22.17 -15.57
CA GLU A 731 2.18 -21.15 -14.61
C GLU A 731 1.27 -21.79 -13.56
N ARG A 732 1.49 -21.43 -12.30
CA ARG A 732 0.55 -21.78 -11.22
C ARG A 732 -0.62 -20.82 -11.36
N GLU A 733 -1.82 -21.35 -11.60
CA GLU A 733 -2.99 -20.49 -11.56
C GLU A 733 -3.12 -19.90 -10.15
N PRO A 734 -3.52 -18.62 -9.99
CA PRO A 734 -3.69 -17.98 -8.68
C PRO A 734 -4.60 -18.77 -7.71
N ASP A 735 -5.39 -19.69 -8.28
CA ASP A 735 -6.42 -20.50 -7.65
C ASP A 735 -5.95 -21.90 -7.21
N ASP A 736 -4.70 -22.27 -7.50
CA ASP A 736 -4.11 -23.60 -7.25
C ASP A 736 -3.51 -23.75 -5.82
N GLU A 737 -3.89 -22.89 -4.88
CA GLU A 737 -3.61 -23.12 -3.46
C GLU A 737 -4.75 -23.94 -2.84
N GLY A 738 -4.70 -25.26 -3.02
CA GLY A 738 -5.64 -26.21 -2.41
C GLY A 738 -6.06 -27.37 -3.32
N SER A 739 -5.77 -27.30 -4.62
CA SER A 739 -5.94 -28.42 -5.54
C SER A 739 -4.85 -29.47 -5.30
N THR A 740 -5.25 -30.74 -5.25
CA THR A 740 -4.34 -31.88 -5.39
C THR A 740 -3.49 -31.65 -6.64
N PRO A 741 -2.16 -31.85 -6.63
CA PRO A 741 -1.32 -31.61 -7.78
C PRO A 741 -1.93 -32.29 -9.01
N MET A 742 -2.12 -31.50 -10.09
CA MET A 742 -2.69 -31.95 -11.35
C MET A 742 -2.08 -33.29 -11.74
N SER A 743 -2.92 -34.32 -11.82
CA SER A 743 -2.59 -35.55 -12.52
C SER A 743 -2.44 -35.22 -14.01
N GLY A 744 -1.25 -35.35 -14.59
CA GLY A 744 -1.11 -35.51 -16.04
C GLY A 744 0.10 -34.90 -16.75
N ALA A 745 0.88 -34.00 -16.13
CA ALA A 745 2.21 -33.65 -16.63
C ALA A 745 3.22 -34.29 -15.68
N GLU A 746 3.91 -35.36 -16.13
CA GLU A 746 4.95 -36.03 -15.33
C GLU A 746 5.92 -34.97 -14.79
N ASP A 747 5.97 -34.85 -13.46
CA ASP A 747 6.94 -34.03 -12.75
C ASP A 747 8.35 -34.42 -13.24
N PRO A 748 9.03 -33.57 -14.05
CA PRO A 748 10.13 -34.02 -14.89
C PRO A 748 11.32 -34.50 -14.05
N ARG A 749 11.48 -33.94 -12.85
CA ARG A 749 12.52 -34.28 -11.87
C ARG A 749 13.91 -34.37 -12.51
N ASP A 750 14.14 -33.58 -13.54
CA ASP A 750 15.38 -33.50 -14.31
C ASP A 750 16.31 -32.39 -13.82
N TYR A 751 15.98 -31.81 -12.66
CA TYR A 751 16.74 -30.73 -12.04
C TYR A 751 18.19 -31.14 -11.70
N ASP A 752 19.10 -30.16 -11.73
CA ASP A 752 20.50 -30.34 -11.37
C ASP A 752 20.64 -30.46 -9.84
N ALA A 753 20.66 -31.68 -9.32
CA ALA A 753 20.68 -31.95 -7.89
C ALA A 753 21.87 -31.29 -7.17
N GLU A 754 23.07 -31.32 -7.73
CA GLU A 754 24.26 -30.74 -7.09
C GLU A 754 24.23 -29.21 -7.11
N TYR A 755 23.63 -28.59 -8.13
CA TYR A 755 23.33 -27.17 -8.09
C TYR A 755 22.43 -26.82 -6.89
N TYR A 756 21.34 -27.56 -6.67
CA TYR A 756 20.42 -27.27 -5.56
C TYR A 756 20.98 -27.65 -4.19
N VAL A 757 21.84 -28.66 -4.08
CA VAL A 757 22.58 -28.96 -2.84
C VAL A 757 23.53 -27.83 -2.49
N ARG A 758 24.26 -27.28 -3.48
CA ARG A 758 25.09 -26.10 -3.28
C ARG A 758 24.27 -24.87 -2.91
N LEU A 759 23.15 -24.63 -3.60
CA LEU A 759 22.22 -23.54 -3.29
C LEU A 759 21.69 -23.65 -1.86
N LEU A 760 21.30 -24.87 -1.44
CA LEU A 760 20.87 -25.16 -0.07
C LEU A 760 21.92 -24.72 0.95
N LYS A 761 23.19 -25.08 0.74
CA LYS A 761 24.29 -24.74 1.65
C LYS A 761 24.64 -23.25 1.62
N GLU A 762 24.92 -22.70 0.45
CA GLU A 762 25.45 -21.35 0.26
C GLU A 762 24.41 -20.24 0.51
N THR A 763 23.11 -20.54 0.33
CA THR A 763 22.04 -19.53 0.46
C THR A 763 21.19 -19.74 1.69
N PHE A 764 20.70 -20.96 1.94
CA PHE A 764 19.73 -21.22 3.00
C PHE A 764 20.42 -21.59 4.32
N ALA A 765 21.34 -22.57 4.31
CA ALA A 765 22.07 -22.98 5.51
C ALA A 765 22.97 -21.85 6.05
N ALA A 766 23.58 -21.06 5.16
CA ALA A 766 24.36 -19.87 5.52
C ALA A 766 23.60 -18.87 6.42
N ARG A 767 22.26 -18.86 6.41
CA ARG A 767 21.47 -18.00 7.31
C ARG A 767 21.58 -18.39 8.78
N LEU A 768 21.98 -19.61 9.06
CA LEU A 768 22.15 -20.17 10.40
C LEU A 768 23.56 -19.90 10.96
N GLU A 769 24.51 -19.41 10.14
CA GLU A 769 25.93 -19.26 10.50
C GLU A 769 26.15 -18.43 11.77
N ARG A 770 25.41 -17.34 11.92
CA ARG A 770 25.51 -16.46 13.09
C ARG A 770 25.06 -17.14 14.40
N GLY A 771 24.27 -18.20 14.31
CA GLY A 771 23.70 -18.89 15.47
C GLY A 771 24.57 -20.02 16.03
N VAL A 772 25.70 -20.36 15.40
CA VAL A 772 26.55 -21.49 15.78
C VAL A 772 28.03 -21.14 15.67
N THR A 773 28.91 -21.91 16.29
CA THR A 773 30.36 -21.72 16.10
C THR A 773 30.77 -22.08 14.67
N ARG A 774 31.91 -21.56 14.20
CA ARG A 774 32.45 -21.90 12.87
C ARG A 774 32.74 -23.40 12.72
N ALA A 775 33.16 -24.05 13.80
CA ALA A 775 33.40 -25.49 13.82
C ALA A 775 32.09 -26.26 13.68
N ASP A 776 31.07 -25.92 14.48
CA ASP A 776 29.75 -26.54 14.42
C ASP A 776 29.10 -26.33 13.05
N PHE A 777 29.18 -25.12 12.48
CA PHE A 777 28.63 -24.84 11.14
C PHE A 777 29.22 -25.75 10.07
N THR A 778 30.54 -25.96 10.11
CA THR A 778 31.24 -26.86 9.18
C THR A 778 30.69 -28.28 9.32
N THR A 779 30.57 -28.79 10.55
CA THR A 779 30.05 -30.13 10.84
C THR A 779 28.58 -30.29 10.44
N LEU A 780 27.74 -29.31 10.78
CA LEU A 780 26.30 -29.31 10.51
C LEU A 780 26.00 -29.43 9.00
N PHE A 781 26.79 -28.76 8.17
CA PHE A 781 26.56 -28.64 6.73
C PHE A 781 27.64 -29.32 5.88
N GLU A 782 28.37 -30.27 6.46
CA GLU A 782 29.28 -31.17 5.74
C GLU A 782 28.52 -32.03 4.73
N ASP A 783 29.13 -32.33 3.59
CA ASP A 783 28.48 -33.19 2.58
C ASP A 783 28.32 -34.63 3.10
N PRO A 784 27.09 -35.18 3.19
CA PRO A 784 26.88 -36.56 3.64
C PRO A 784 27.50 -37.63 2.72
N GLY A 785 27.84 -37.28 1.48
CA GLY A 785 28.56 -38.15 0.55
C GLY A 785 30.08 -38.14 0.72
N GLN A 786 30.63 -37.22 1.52
CA GLN A 786 32.06 -37.09 1.82
C GLN A 786 32.26 -36.79 3.32
N PRO A 787 31.91 -37.72 4.22
CA PRO A 787 32.01 -37.48 5.67
C PRO A 787 33.48 -37.35 6.11
N SER A 788 33.78 -36.39 6.97
CA SER A 788 35.08 -36.29 7.62
C SER A 788 35.27 -37.42 8.64
N LEU A 789 36.43 -38.07 8.59
CA LEU A 789 36.83 -39.09 9.57
C LEU A 789 37.00 -38.51 10.99
N PHE A 790 37.06 -37.18 11.13
CA PHE A 790 37.32 -36.47 12.39
C PHE A 790 36.26 -35.41 12.70
N ALA A 791 35.02 -35.61 12.25
CA ALA A 791 33.94 -34.67 12.55
C ALA A 791 33.72 -34.56 14.07
N PRO A 792 33.79 -33.35 14.66
CA PRO A 792 33.56 -33.16 16.09
C PRO A 792 32.12 -33.52 16.46
N SER A 793 31.94 -34.04 17.68
CA SER A 793 30.61 -34.41 18.20
C SER A 793 29.73 -33.16 18.37
N LEU A 794 28.47 -33.25 17.93
CA LEU A 794 27.46 -32.20 18.12
C LEU A 794 26.68 -32.33 19.45
N ALA A 795 26.96 -33.35 20.27
CA ALA A 795 26.18 -33.65 21.48
C ALA A 795 26.21 -32.49 22.50
N ASP A 796 27.36 -31.84 22.63
CA ASP A 796 27.58 -30.72 23.55
C ASP A 796 27.47 -29.35 22.86
N SER A 797 27.34 -29.33 21.54
CA SER A 797 27.20 -28.09 20.77
C SER A 797 25.89 -27.40 21.12
N ARG A 798 25.94 -26.08 21.25
CA ARG A 798 24.78 -25.24 21.57
C ARG A 798 24.76 -24.01 20.66
N PRO A 799 23.58 -23.42 20.39
CA PRO A 799 23.51 -22.14 19.73
C PRO A 799 24.27 -21.07 20.52
N ILE A 800 24.90 -20.14 19.80
CA ILE A 800 25.72 -19.07 20.40
C ILE A 800 25.08 -17.70 20.17
N LEU A 801 25.40 -16.77 21.08
CA LEU A 801 25.15 -15.34 20.91
C LEU A 801 26.50 -14.62 21.00
N THR A 802 26.83 -13.82 19.98
CA THR A 802 28.08 -13.07 19.88
C THR A 802 27.77 -11.57 19.99
N VAL A 803 28.34 -10.90 20.98
CA VAL A 803 28.31 -9.42 21.06
C VAL A 803 29.27 -8.85 20.02
N VAL A 804 28.77 -8.00 19.13
CA VAL A 804 29.51 -7.43 18.00
C VAL A 804 29.80 -5.93 18.16
N ALA A 805 29.05 -5.24 19.03
CA ALA A 805 29.30 -3.84 19.36
C ALA A 805 28.92 -3.56 20.81
N PRO A 806 29.68 -2.72 21.54
CA PRO A 806 29.30 -2.28 22.87
C PRO A 806 28.05 -1.37 22.80
N PRO A 807 27.27 -1.28 23.88
CA PRO A 807 26.22 -0.27 24.00
C PRO A 807 26.81 1.15 23.91
N PRO A 808 26.01 2.18 23.56
CA PRO A 808 26.52 3.54 23.46
C PRO A 808 27.02 4.04 24.84
N ASP A 809 28.25 4.55 24.93
CA ASP A 809 28.78 5.18 26.16
C ASP A 809 28.38 6.66 26.28
N ASP A 810 28.52 7.23 27.49
CA ASP A 810 28.19 8.65 27.78
C ASP A 810 28.99 9.66 26.93
N ALA A 811 30.16 9.27 26.40
CA ALA A 811 31.07 10.15 25.64
C ALA A 811 30.53 10.65 24.29
N LEU A 812 29.53 9.99 23.69
CA LEU A 812 28.92 10.43 22.42
C LEU A 812 27.95 11.61 22.58
N ALA A 813 27.67 12.06 23.81
CA ALA A 813 26.79 13.20 24.07
C ALA A 813 27.51 14.56 23.96
N GLU A 814 28.82 14.64 24.19
CA GLU A 814 29.55 15.92 24.27
C GLU A 814 29.64 16.63 22.91
N GLU A 815 29.68 15.92 21.78
CA GLU A 815 29.63 16.54 20.45
C GLU A 815 28.26 17.18 20.12
N THR A 816 27.20 16.84 20.86
CA THR A 816 25.86 17.43 20.65
C THR A 816 25.53 18.60 21.57
N SER A 817 26.39 18.88 22.57
CA SER A 817 26.16 19.94 23.56
C SER A 817 26.88 21.26 23.25
N SER A 818 27.87 21.29 22.36
CA SER A 818 28.72 22.50 22.19
C SER A 818 28.17 23.57 21.22
N ALA A 819 27.01 23.35 20.58
CA ALA A 819 26.42 24.30 19.63
C ALA A 819 25.37 25.26 20.23
N ALA A 820 25.18 25.27 21.56
CA ALA A 820 24.27 26.18 22.24
C ALA A 820 25.03 27.30 22.96
N ALA A 821 25.62 28.23 22.19
CA ALA A 821 25.95 29.56 22.69
C ALA A 821 24.88 30.55 22.19
N PRO A 822 24.22 31.34 23.05
CA PRO A 822 23.30 32.37 22.60
C PRO A 822 24.13 33.54 22.05
N ALA A 823 23.96 33.86 20.78
CA ALA A 823 24.42 35.14 20.26
C ALA A 823 23.43 36.23 20.72
N GLU A 824 23.81 36.96 21.77
CA GLU A 824 23.29 38.31 22.02
C GLU A 824 23.73 39.22 20.86
N ARG A 825 22.77 39.66 20.04
CA ARG A 825 22.55 41.05 19.58
C ARG A 825 21.39 41.12 18.59
#